data_AF-A0AAV0I9Z6-F1
#
_entry.id   AF-A0AAV0I9Z6-F1
#
_cell.length_a   1.000
_cell.length_b   1.000
_cell.length_c   1.000
_cell.angle_alpha   90.00
_cell.angle_beta   90.00
_cell.angle_gamma   90.00
#
_symmetry.space_group_name_H-M   'P 1'
#
loop_
_entity.id
_entity.type
_entity.pdbx_description
1 polymer ?
#
loop_
_entity_poly.entity_id
_entity_poly.type
_entity_poly.pdbx_seq_one_letter_code
_entity_poly.pdbx_strand_id
1 'polypeptide(L)'
;MKFGKEFAAQMVPEWEGAYMDYNLLKTRLKEILRFRQRTRPPTATAATRGGLKRKLTLYRAFSGLTQRNHTSYNPMSKPVKNQRGEEDEGSQSYQTTFLMASDEGGEYELVYFRRLDDEFNKVNRFYKCKVEEVLKEADSLTKQMDALIAFRIKVENPTGWSHDDRKAQMTRLASDVAASAAALSATTPSEARASTIEEGSMSHEQSSSSDGSSSHDEDDAEKEEEKTKNQSNNTNGNVVRLSLLEVLDHVKMNNTSETPRSTIKGFLKVPRHTELKFTRENLRKVEERLKRAFVEFYQKLRLLKSYSFLNTLAFSKIMKKYDKITSRSASAAYMRMVDNSYLGSSDDVTRLMERVEATFIKHFSNANRSKGMSILRPKAKRERHRTTFTMGFFSGCAAALFIALILIIRARNIMDKAGRQQYMVTMFPLYSFFGFIVLHIVMYAANIYFWRRYRVNYSFIFGFKPGTELGYRQVLLVAFGIAVLALCSVLSNLDMEMDPVTKDYQAFTEVIPLGLLILLLVMLFLPFNILYRSSRFFLLTCIFHCIAAPLYKVTLPDFFLGDQLTSQVQAIRSLEFYVCYYGWGDFRRRENTCSSSGLFNTFNFIVAVIPFVARLLQCLRRLFEEKDPMQGLNGLKYFVTIVAVTMRTAYVLDKGFTWLVLAWVFSAIAAIGSTYWDLVFDWGLLQRHSKNWWLRDKLLVPSKRVYYLAMALNVLLRFAWLQTVLGYNLVPLHKQTTVAIVASLEIIRRGIWNFFRLENEHLNNVGKYRAFKSVPLPFNYDEDGDKDE
;
A
#
# COMPACT_ATOMS: atom_id res chain seq x y z
N MET A 1 -0.06 -5.47 31.82
CA MET A 1 0.94 -5.68 30.74
C MET A 1 0.24 -5.66 29.38
N LYS A 2 0.60 -4.70 28.51
CA LYS A 2 0.10 -4.58 27.11
C LYS A 2 1.21 -4.72 26.04
N PHE A 3 2.49 -4.75 26.45
CA PHE A 3 3.63 -4.64 25.54
C PHE A 3 3.69 -5.67 24.41
N GLY A 4 3.42 -6.96 24.64
CA GLY A 4 3.46 -7.94 23.55
C GLY A 4 2.45 -7.65 22.42
N LYS A 5 1.28 -7.11 22.78
CA LYS A 5 0.28 -6.67 21.79
C LYS A 5 0.70 -5.37 21.11
N GLU A 6 1.34 -4.47 21.84
CA GLU A 6 1.85 -3.20 21.33
C GLU A 6 3.05 -3.39 20.39
N PHE A 7 3.98 -4.27 20.74
CA PHE A 7 5.14 -4.67 19.94
C PHE A 7 4.66 -5.27 18.61
N ALA A 8 3.80 -6.28 18.66
CA ALA A 8 3.15 -6.81 17.45
C ALA A 8 2.33 -5.73 16.72
N ALA A 9 1.81 -4.72 17.43
CA ALA A 9 1.01 -3.69 16.80
C ALA A 9 1.83 -2.65 16.01
N GLN A 10 3.09 -2.42 16.40
CA GLN A 10 3.97 -1.41 15.82
C GLN A 10 4.99 -1.98 14.83
N MET A 11 5.09 -3.31 14.69
CA MET A 11 5.92 -3.96 13.67
C MET A 11 5.54 -3.53 12.25
N VAL A 12 6.56 -3.37 11.42
CA VAL A 12 6.39 -3.30 9.96
C VAL A 12 5.98 -4.71 9.46
N PRO A 13 4.79 -4.89 8.86
CA PRO A 13 4.31 -6.21 8.44
C PRO A 13 5.29 -6.95 7.53
N GLU A 14 5.92 -6.22 6.60
CA GLU A 14 6.89 -6.77 5.64
C GLU A 14 8.20 -7.25 6.30
N TRP A 15 8.48 -6.82 7.54
CA TRP A 15 9.68 -7.19 8.28
C TRP A 15 9.36 -8.07 9.51
N GLU A 16 8.14 -8.58 9.65
CA GLU A 16 7.70 -9.33 10.83
C GLU A 16 8.69 -10.45 11.21
N GLY A 17 9.18 -11.22 10.23
CA GLY A 17 10.13 -12.30 10.46
C GLY A 17 11.52 -11.85 10.93
N ALA A 18 11.87 -10.59 10.69
CA ALA A 18 13.15 -10.01 11.12
C ALA A 18 13.09 -9.45 12.54
N TYR A 19 11.92 -9.18 13.13
CA TYR A 19 11.83 -8.77 14.53
C TYR A 19 12.15 -9.94 15.49
N MET A 20 12.53 -9.60 16.72
CA MET A 20 12.67 -10.57 17.80
C MET A 20 11.34 -11.29 18.08
N ASP A 21 11.35 -12.63 18.17
CA ASP A 21 10.20 -13.39 18.63
C ASP A 21 10.00 -13.29 20.16
N TYR A 22 9.38 -12.18 20.56
CA TYR A 22 9.08 -11.89 21.96
C TYR A 22 8.15 -12.93 22.61
N ASN A 23 7.27 -13.59 21.84
CA ASN A 23 6.33 -14.56 22.38
C ASN A 23 7.00 -15.92 22.64
N LEU A 24 7.90 -16.33 21.76
CA LEU A 24 8.75 -17.51 21.95
C LEU A 24 9.58 -17.39 23.22
N LEU A 25 10.33 -16.28 23.37
CA LEU A 25 11.16 -16.03 24.56
C LEU A 25 10.32 -15.97 25.84
N LYS A 26 9.13 -15.36 25.78
CA LYS A 26 8.19 -15.34 26.90
C LYS A 26 7.69 -16.75 27.27
N THR A 27 7.57 -17.65 26.30
CA THR A 27 7.16 -19.04 26.54
C THR A 27 8.28 -19.80 27.25
N ARG A 28 9.53 -19.63 26.82
CA ARG A 28 10.71 -20.19 27.52
C ARG A 28 10.85 -19.66 28.95
N LEU A 29 10.61 -18.37 29.18
CA LEU A 29 10.58 -17.82 30.55
C LEU A 29 9.48 -18.44 31.43
N LYS A 30 8.35 -18.83 30.85
CA LYS A 30 7.30 -19.54 31.61
C LYS A 30 7.73 -20.96 31.97
N GLU A 31 8.53 -21.62 31.14
CA GLU A 31 9.07 -22.95 31.43
C GLU A 31 10.03 -22.88 32.62
N ILE A 32 10.95 -21.91 32.63
CA ILE A 32 11.83 -21.63 33.78
C ILE A 32 11.01 -21.35 35.05
N LEU A 33 9.96 -20.52 34.94
CA LEU A 33 9.08 -20.22 36.06
C LEU A 33 8.36 -21.46 36.60
N ARG A 34 7.84 -22.32 35.71
CA ARG A 34 7.16 -23.57 36.11
C ARG A 34 8.12 -24.55 36.77
N PHE A 35 9.34 -24.68 36.25
CA PHE A 35 10.37 -25.51 36.86
C PHE A 35 10.64 -25.07 38.30
N ARG A 36 10.94 -23.78 38.51
CA ARG A 36 11.18 -23.21 39.85
C ARG A 36 10.00 -23.33 40.81
N GLN A 37 8.77 -23.32 40.29
CA GLN A 37 7.58 -23.56 41.11
C GLN A 37 7.46 -25.03 41.54
N ARG A 38 7.95 -25.98 40.73
CA ARG A 38 7.96 -27.42 41.05
C ARG A 38 9.09 -27.82 41.99
N THR A 39 10.27 -27.20 41.85
CA THR A 39 11.44 -27.46 42.70
C THR A 39 11.51 -26.59 43.95
N ARG A 40 10.47 -25.80 44.23
CA ARG A 40 10.37 -25.07 45.50
C ARG A 40 10.19 -26.07 46.65
N PRO A 41 11.06 -26.08 47.68
CA PRO A 41 10.85 -26.95 48.82
C PRO A 41 9.52 -26.61 49.51
N PRO A 42 8.78 -27.59 50.05
CA PRO A 42 7.58 -27.32 50.83
C PRO A 42 8.01 -26.49 52.05
N THR A 43 7.55 -25.24 52.10
CA THR A 43 7.78 -24.38 53.26
C THR A 43 7.22 -25.06 54.50
N ALA A 44 8.11 -25.36 55.45
CA ALA A 44 7.75 -25.70 56.81
C ALA A 44 6.85 -24.59 57.37
N THR A 45 5.81 -25.02 58.09
CA THR A 45 4.85 -24.26 58.87
C THR A 45 3.74 -23.52 58.11
N ALA A 46 2.59 -24.19 58.09
CA ALA A 46 1.30 -23.53 58.16
C ALA A 46 1.21 -22.71 59.46
N ALA A 47 1.21 -21.38 59.34
CA ALA A 47 0.58 -20.50 60.32
C ALA A 47 0.17 -19.19 59.64
N THR A 48 -1.08 -18.79 59.90
CA THR A 48 -1.72 -17.52 59.54
C THR A 48 -2.01 -17.24 58.06
N ARG A 49 -3.22 -17.69 57.64
CA ARG A 49 -4.05 -16.98 56.65
C ARG A 49 -4.31 -15.54 57.13
N GLY A 50 -3.47 -14.60 56.71
CA GLY A 50 -3.74 -13.16 56.77
C GLY A 50 -4.07 -12.66 55.36
N GLY A 51 -5.33 -12.24 55.14
CA GLY A 51 -5.80 -11.79 53.83
C GLY A 51 -4.96 -10.66 53.24
N LEU A 52 -4.53 -10.82 51.99
CA LEU A 52 -3.95 -9.73 51.18
C LEU A 52 -5.02 -8.64 50.96
N LYS A 53 -5.04 -7.62 51.83
CA LYS A 53 -5.63 -6.32 51.49
C LYS A 53 -4.84 -5.73 50.32
N ARG A 54 -5.47 -5.74 49.16
CA ARG A 54 -5.06 -5.05 47.94
C ARG A 54 -5.05 -3.54 48.21
N LYS A 55 -3.93 -2.97 48.67
CA LYS A 55 -3.72 -1.52 48.59
C LYS A 55 -3.43 -1.17 47.12
N LEU A 56 -4.44 -0.63 46.44
CA LEU A 56 -4.24 0.17 45.24
C LEU A 56 -3.42 1.41 45.65
N THR A 57 -2.17 1.49 45.23
CA THR A 57 -1.49 2.77 45.08
C THR A 57 -1.60 3.18 43.62
N LEU A 58 -2.64 3.97 43.34
CA LEU A 58 -2.70 4.86 42.19
C LEU A 58 -1.64 5.97 42.39
N TYR A 59 -0.90 6.28 41.32
CA TYR A 59 0.07 7.38 41.21
C TYR A 59 1.23 7.41 42.22
N ARG A 60 2.40 6.92 41.78
CA ARG A 60 3.69 7.47 42.22
C ARG A 60 4.50 7.82 40.98
N ALA A 61 4.42 9.09 40.60
CA ALA A 61 5.31 9.73 39.65
C ALA A 61 6.67 9.98 40.32
N PHE A 62 7.75 9.88 39.53
CA PHE A 62 9.08 10.46 39.74
C PHE A 62 9.52 10.71 41.20
N SER A 63 10.10 9.70 41.82
CA SER A 63 11.00 9.88 42.97
C SER A 63 11.98 8.71 43.00
N GLY A 64 13.18 8.96 42.51
CA GLY A 64 14.25 7.95 42.41
C GLY A 64 15.33 8.24 41.36
N LEU A 65 15.40 9.45 40.81
CA LEU A 65 16.38 9.83 39.77
C LEU A 65 17.69 10.42 40.32
N THR A 66 17.86 10.49 41.65
CA THR A 66 19.11 10.89 42.29
C THR A 66 19.31 10.11 43.59
N GLN A 67 19.64 8.82 43.47
CA GLN A 67 20.32 8.13 44.57
C GLN A 67 21.49 7.34 43.99
N ARG A 68 22.66 7.96 44.11
CA ARG A 68 23.96 7.37 43.77
C ARG A 68 24.29 6.38 44.89
N ASN A 69 23.68 5.20 44.86
CA ASN A 69 24.07 4.12 45.75
C ASN A 69 25.40 3.55 45.25
N HIS A 70 26.48 3.90 45.94
CA HIS A 70 27.72 3.14 45.92
C HIS A 70 27.45 1.75 46.52
N THR A 71 27.05 0.80 45.67
CA THR A 71 27.16 -0.61 46.04
C THR A 71 28.59 -1.06 45.77
N SER A 72 29.29 -1.40 46.86
CA SER A 72 30.59 -2.07 46.83
C SER A 72 30.56 -3.26 45.88
N TYR A 73 31.49 -3.26 44.93
CA TYR A 73 31.59 -4.21 43.83
C TYR A 73 32.26 -5.48 44.33
N ASN A 74 31.50 -6.57 44.53
CA ASN A 74 32.08 -7.88 44.77
C ASN A 74 32.20 -8.61 43.41
N PRO A 75 33.40 -8.97 42.90
CA PRO A 75 33.58 -9.46 41.54
C PRO A 75 33.05 -10.88 41.25
N MET A 76 32.58 -11.63 42.27
CA MET A 76 32.42 -13.09 42.20
C MET A 76 31.03 -13.60 41.77
N SER A 77 30.07 -12.75 41.36
CA SER A 77 28.69 -13.23 41.08
C SER A 77 28.05 -12.63 39.83
N LYS A 78 28.77 -12.62 38.70
CA LYS A 78 28.12 -12.38 37.40
C LYS A 78 27.47 -13.69 36.92
N PRO A 79 26.14 -13.77 36.77
CA PRO A 79 25.47 -14.99 36.32
C PRO A 79 25.78 -15.34 34.85
N VAL A 80 26.35 -14.38 34.11
CA VAL A 80 26.50 -14.43 32.66
C VAL A 80 27.81 -13.73 32.24
N LYS A 81 28.52 -14.30 31.26
CA LYS A 81 29.64 -13.68 30.53
C LYS A 81 29.29 -13.58 29.06
N ASN A 82 29.27 -12.37 28.51
CA ASN A 82 29.00 -12.15 27.08
C ASN A 82 30.31 -12.15 26.31
N GLN A 83 30.35 -12.83 25.18
CA GLN A 83 31.49 -12.90 24.27
C GLN A 83 31.08 -12.44 22.87
N ARG A 84 31.99 -11.75 22.20
CA ARG A 84 31.89 -11.38 20.79
C ARG A 84 32.73 -12.37 20.00
N GLY A 85 32.10 -13.20 19.18
CA GLY A 85 32.77 -14.13 18.26
C GLY A 85 32.78 -13.58 16.84
N GLU A 86 33.80 -13.98 16.06
CA GLU A 86 33.85 -13.77 14.62
C GLU A 86 33.42 -15.09 13.93
N GLU A 87 32.43 -15.00 13.02
CA GLU A 87 32.11 -16.08 12.09
C GLU A 87 32.97 -15.92 10.81
N ASP A 88 33.29 -17.03 10.13
CA ASP A 88 34.16 -17.12 8.93
C ASP A 88 33.77 -16.21 7.75
N GLU A 89 32.59 -15.57 7.78
CA GLU A 89 32.11 -14.61 6.76
C GLU A 89 32.22 -13.12 7.16
N GLY A 90 32.98 -12.77 8.21
CA GLY A 90 33.08 -11.38 8.69
C GLY A 90 31.81 -10.85 9.40
N SER A 91 30.91 -11.77 9.77
CA SER A 91 29.72 -11.54 10.57
C SER A 91 30.08 -11.63 12.06
N GLN A 92 29.79 -10.56 12.82
CA GLN A 92 29.97 -10.56 14.28
C GLN A 92 28.82 -11.33 14.92
N SER A 93 29.14 -12.41 15.62
CA SER A 93 28.19 -13.27 16.32
C SER A 93 28.31 -13.04 17.82
N TYR A 94 27.22 -12.66 18.46
CA TYR A 94 27.17 -12.42 19.90
C TYR A 94 26.72 -13.69 20.61
N GLN A 95 27.48 -14.13 21.60
CA GLN A 95 27.17 -15.32 22.39
C GLN A 95 27.24 -15.03 23.89
N THR A 96 26.29 -15.58 24.61
CA THR A 96 26.13 -15.43 26.04
C THR A 96 26.51 -16.74 26.74
N THR A 97 27.66 -16.76 27.43
CA THR A 97 28.05 -17.88 28.29
C THR A 97 27.34 -17.76 29.64
N PHE A 98 26.40 -18.65 29.91
CA PHE A 98 25.75 -18.74 31.22
C PHE A 98 26.64 -19.49 32.21
N LEU A 99 27.09 -18.81 33.26
CA LEU A 99 28.11 -19.32 34.18
C LEU A 99 27.57 -20.26 35.28
N MET A 100 26.25 -20.43 35.34
CA MET A 100 25.56 -21.21 36.36
C MET A 100 24.80 -22.41 35.75
N ALA A 101 25.35 -22.97 34.68
CA ALA A 101 24.75 -24.10 33.96
C ALA A 101 24.70 -25.38 34.82
N SER A 102 25.59 -25.50 35.82
CA SER A 102 25.64 -26.59 36.79
C SER A 102 24.60 -26.51 37.91
N ASP A 103 23.87 -25.40 38.03
CA ASP A 103 22.81 -25.26 39.04
C ASP A 103 21.58 -26.09 38.66
N GLU A 104 20.79 -26.50 39.67
CA GLU A 104 19.52 -27.21 39.43
C GLU A 104 18.55 -26.33 38.60
N GLY A 105 18.24 -26.78 37.38
CA GLY A 105 17.45 -26.00 36.41
C GLY A 105 18.25 -25.05 35.51
N GLY A 106 19.57 -25.03 35.61
CA GLY A 106 20.48 -24.22 34.79
C GLY A 106 20.37 -24.50 33.28
N GLU A 107 20.01 -25.73 32.90
CA GLU A 107 19.79 -26.12 31.49
C GLU A 107 18.68 -25.31 30.81
N TYR A 108 17.58 -25.03 31.51
CA TYR A 108 16.48 -24.21 30.97
C TYR A 108 16.92 -22.76 30.72
N GLU A 109 17.76 -22.23 31.61
CA GLU A 109 18.31 -20.88 31.47
C GLU A 109 19.37 -20.82 30.37
N LEU A 110 20.19 -21.87 30.20
CA LEU A 110 21.14 -22.01 29.09
C LEU A 110 20.42 -22.01 27.72
N VAL A 111 19.37 -22.80 27.58
CA VAL A 111 18.55 -22.85 26.35
C VAL A 111 17.88 -21.49 26.09
N TYR A 112 17.45 -20.80 27.14
CA TYR A 112 16.89 -19.45 27.02
C TYR A 112 17.91 -18.45 26.49
N PHE A 113 19.13 -18.42 27.03
CA PHE A 113 20.18 -17.49 26.58
C PHE A 113 20.64 -17.81 25.15
N ARG A 114 20.83 -19.09 24.81
CA ARG A 114 21.14 -19.49 23.42
C ARG A 114 20.06 -18.97 22.46
N ARG A 115 18.79 -19.14 22.81
CA ARG A 115 17.70 -18.67 21.95
C ARG A 115 17.60 -17.14 21.90
N LEU A 116 17.93 -16.47 23.00
CA LEU A 116 17.96 -15.02 23.06
C LEU A 116 19.07 -14.45 22.15
N ASP A 117 20.24 -15.08 22.15
CA ASP A 117 21.36 -14.75 21.27
C ASP A 117 21.01 -14.98 19.80
N ASP A 118 20.36 -16.11 19.45
CA ASP A 118 19.88 -16.36 18.08
C ASP A 118 18.98 -15.22 17.58
N GLU A 119 18.01 -14.81 18.41
CA GLU A 119 17.08 -13.73 18.08
C GLU A 119 17.80 -12.37 17.99
N PHE A 120 18.81 -12.15 18.81
CA PHE A 120 19.62 -10.93 18.77
C PHE A 120 20.51 -10.85 17.53
N ASN A 121 21.23 -11.92 17.20
CA ASN A 121 22.06 -12.00 16.00
C ASN A 121 21.22 -11.85 14.73
N LYS A 122 20.03 -12.46 14.69
CA LYS A 122 19.06 -12.27 13.59
C LYS A 122 18.69 -10.79 13.41
N VAL A 123 18.30 -10.12 14.49
CA VAL A 123 17.90 -8.70 14.45
C VAL A 123 19.08 -7.80 14.07
N ASN A 124 20.25 -8.03 14.66
CA ASN A 124 21.45 -7.23 14.41
C ASN A 124 21.94 -7.38 12.96
N ARG A 125 21.96 -8.61 12.43
CA ARG A 125 22.32 -8.89 11.03
C ARG A 125 21.36 -8.22 10.06
N PHE A 126 20.06 -8.37 10.27
CA PHE A 126 19.05 -7.71 9.41
C PHE A 126 19.19 -6.18 9.44
N TYR A 127 19.36 -5.59 10.62
CA TYR A 127 19.57 -4.15 10.75
C TYR A 127 20.82 -3.68 10.00
N LYS A 128 21.96 -4.35 10.21
CA LYS A 128 23.22 -4.03 9.53
C LYS A 128 23.08 -4.07 8.01
N CYS A 129 22.54 -5.15 7.45
CA CYS A 129 22.31 -5.26 6.00
C CYS A 129 21.40 -4.15 5.46
N LYS A 130 20.36 -3.77 6.21
CA LYS A 130 19.46 -2.69 5.80
C LYS A 130 20.08 -1.31 5.93
N VAL A 131 20.96 -1.07 6.90
CA VAL A 131 21.74 0.17 6.99
C VAL A 131 22.69 0.29 5.80
N GLU A 132 23.40 -0.78 5.43
CA GLU A 132 24.28 -0.80 4.26
C GLU A 132 23.50 -0.54 2.95
N GLU A 133 22.29 -1.09 2.80
CA GLU A 133 21.42 -0.80 1.64
C GLU A 133 21.06 0.68 1.55
N VAL A 134 20.65 1.32 2.66
CA VAL A 134 20.28 2.74 2.64
C VAL A 134 21.49 3.66 2.51
N LEU A 135 22.68 3.24 2.94
CA LEU A 135 23.92 3.99 2.70
C LEU A 135 24.26 4.01 1.20
N LYS A 136 24.18 2.87 0.51
CA LYS A 136 24.36 2.81 -0.95
C LYS A 136 23.31 3.65 -1.69
N GLU A 137 22.06 3.62 -1.24
CA GLU A 137 20.99 4.46 -1.81
C GLU A 137 21.24 5.96 -1.55
N ALA A 138 21.81 6.33 -0.39
CA ALA A 138 22.21 7.71 -0.11
C ALA A 138 23.33 8.21 -1.02
N ASP A 139 24.32 7.37 -1.30
CA ASP A 139 25.40 7.71 -2.23
C ASP A 139 24.86 7.93 -3.64
N SER A 140 23.94 7.06 -4.08
CA SER A 140 23.22 7.25 -5.33
C SER A 140 22.42 8.55 -5.36
N LEU A 141 21.65 8.85 -4.30
CA LEU A 141 20.90 10.11 -4.20
C LEU A 141 21.80 11.36 -4.15
N THR A 142 23.00 11.24 -3.59
CA THR A 142 24.00 12.31 -3.57
C THR A 142 24.46 12.61 -4.99
N LYS A 143 24.87 11.57 -5.75
CA LYS A 143 25.20 11.71 -7.18
C LYS A 143 24.05 12.35 -7.97
N GLN A 144 22.80 11.97 -7.69
CA GLN A 144 21.63 12.57 -8.37
C GLN A 144 21.41 14.04 -8.00
N MET A 145 21.71 14.43 -6.75
CA MET A 145 21.64 15.81 -6.31
C MET A 145 22.72 16.67 -6.97
N ASP A 146 23.95 16.15 -7.08
CA ASP A 146 25.05 16.83 -7.75
C ASP A 146 24.71 17.07 -9.24
N ALA A 147 24.17 16.05 -9.91
CA ALA A 147 23.66 16.18 -11.27
C ALA A 147 22.50 17.19 -11.39
N LEU A 148 21.60 17.26 -10.40
CA LEU A 148 20.52 18.27 -10.37
C LEU A 148 21.09 19.68 -10.21
N ILE A 149 22.09 19.87 -9.34
CA ILE A 149 22.73 21.18 -9.13
C ILE A 149 23.43 21.62 -10.43
N ALA A 150 24.19 20.72 -11.06
CA ALA A 150 24.81 20.99 -12.36
C ALA A 150 23.76 21.32 -13.44
N PHE A 151 22.65 20.57 -13.47
CA PHE A 151 21.54 20.83 -14.39
C PHE A 151 20.88 22.20 -14.16
N ARG A 152 20.69 22.60 -12.89
CA ARG A 152 20.14 23.91 -12.53
C ARG A 152 21.05 25.05 -13.00
N ILE A 153 22.35 24.94 -12.76
CA ILE A 153 23.36 25.92 -13.21
C ILE A 153 23.31 26.10 -14.73
N LYS A 154 23.23 25.00 -15.49
CA LYS A 154 23.20 25.02 -16.97
C LYS A 154 21.90 25.58 -17.55
N VAL A 155 20.77 25.42 -16.84
CA VAL A 155 19.46 25.96 -17.25
C VAL A 155 19.30 27.44 -16.89
N GLU A 156 19.86 27.88 -15.77
CA GLU A 156 19.80 29.28 -15.34
C GLU A 156 20.75 30.18 -16.13
N ASN A 157 21.86 29.63 -16.65
CA ASN A 157 22.86 30.36 -17.43
C ASN A 157 23.23 29.63 -18.74
N PRO A 158 22.49 29.85 -19.85
CA PRO A 158 22.74 29.20 -21.14
C PRO A 158 23.95 29.76 -21.91
N THR A 159 24.38 30.99 -21.61
CA THR A 159 25.60 31.61 -22.16
C THR A 159 26.68 31.66 -21.07
N GLY A 160 27.85 31.08 -21.35
CA GLY A 160 28.93 30.88 -20.39
C GLY A 160 29.37 32.15 -19.66
N TRP A 161 29.71 32.04 -18.38
CA TRP A 161 30.28 33.16 -17.61
C TRP A 161 31.72 33.45 -18.03
N SER A 162 32.08 34.75 -18.01
CA SER A 162 33.47 35.17 -17.92
C SER A 162 34.08 34.66 -16.60
N HIS A 163 35.39 34.39 -16.59
CA HIS A 163 36.06 33.78 -15.44
C HIS A 163 35.99 34.64 -14.16
N ASP A 164 35.92 35.97 -14.34
CA ASP A 164 36.00 36.95 -13.26
C ASP A 164 34.67 37.18 -12.54
N ASP A 165 33.55 37.22 -13.28
CA ASP A 165 32.20 37.23 -12.68
C ASP A 165 32.00 35.97 -11.81
N ARG A 166 32.64 34.87 -12.21
CA ARG A 166 32.58 33.52 -11.61
C ARG A 166 33.26 33.41 -10.27
N LYS A 167 34.22 34.28 -10.00
CA LYS A 167 34.93 34.35 -8.74
C LYS A 167 34.14 35.23 -7.78
N ALA A 168 33.69 36.41 -8.25
CA ALA A 168 32.99 37.39 -7.43
C ALA A 168 31.70 36.84 -6.80
N GLN A 169 30.83 36.17 -7.57
CA GLN A 169 29.55 35.69 -7.03
C GLN A 169 29.69 34.46 -6.11
N MET A 170 30.66 33.58 -6.36
CA MET A 170 30.94 32.43 -5.50
C MET A 170 31.66 32.83 -4.21
N THR A 171 32.54 33.83 -4.26
CA THR A 171 33.14 34.40 -3.04
C THR A 171 32.07 35.06 -2.18
N ARG A 172 31.07 35.71 -2.79
CA ARG A 172 29.90 36.28 -2.09
C ARG A 172 29.03 35.19 -1.44
N LEU A 173 28.69 34.13 -2.17
CA LEU A 173 27.91 33.00 -1.64
C LEU A 173 28.68 32.21 -0.57
N ALA A 174 29.99 32.06 -0.69
CA ALA A 174 30.84 31.39 0.30
C ALA A 174 31.06 32.27 1.54
N SER A 175 31.21 33.59 1.39
CA SER A 175 31.29 34.53 2.51
C SER A 175 29.98 34.59 3.29
N ASP A 176 28.83 34.56 2.61
CA ASP A 176 27.52 34.55 3.26
C ASP A 176 27.29 33.25 4.05
N VAL A 177 27.81 32.12 3.54
CA VAL A 177 27.79 30.82 4.22
C VAL A 177 28.73 30.80 5.44
N ALA A 178 29.92 31.38 5.33
CA ALA A 178 30.88 31.46 6.43
C ALA A 178 30.40 32.44 7.52
N ALA A 179 29.87 33.60 7.14
CA ALA A 179 29.28 34.58 8.05
C ALA A 179 28.04 34.03 8.77
N SER A 180 27.19 33.27 8.07
CA SER A 180 26.02 32.62 8.67
C SER A 180 26.41 31.44 9.57
N ALA A 181 27.44 30.67 9.21
CA ALA A 181 27.97 29.60 10.07
C ALA A 181 28.60 30.17 11.34
N ALA A 182 29.35 31.27 11.22
CA ALA A 182 29.93 32.01 12.34
C ALA A 182 28.84 32.59 13.27
N ALA A 183 27.79 33.19 12.71
CA ALA A 183 26.64 33.70 13.46
C ALA A 183 25.87 32.59 14.19
N LEU A 184 25.71 31.41 13.57
CA LEU A 184 25.09 30.25 14.20
C LEU A 184 25.95 29.65 15.33
N SER A 185 27.28 29.61 15.17
CA SER A 185 28.19 29.19 16.24
C SER A 185 28.26 30.19 17.39
N ALA A 186 28.04 31.49 17.13
CA ALA A 186 27.93 32.51 18.17
C ALA A 186 26.61 32.41 18.97
N THR A 187 25.55 31.81 18.40
CA THR A 187 24.27 31.58 19.08
C THR A 187 24.20 30.27 19.88
N THR A 188 25.25 29.46 19.88
CA THR A 188 25.37 28.29 20.76
C THR A 188 26.03 28.69 22.10
N PRO A 189 25.35 28.57 23.26
CA PRO A 189 26.00 28.79 24.55
C PRO A 189 26.98 27.66 24.81
N SER A 190 28.27 27.99 24.93
CA SER A 190 29.31 27.06 25.39
C SER A 190 29.28 26.97 26.91
N GLU A 191 28.86 25.80 27.41
CA GLU A 191 29.17 25.21 28.72
C GLU A 191 28.77 25.97 30.01
N ALA A 192 27.59 25.63 30.54
CA ALA A 192 27.38 25.52 31.99
C ALA A 192 26.61 24.23 32.31
N ARG A 193 27.25 23.35 33.08
CA ARG A 193 26.62 22.20 33.74
C ARG A 193 25.46 22.68 34.63
N ALA A 194 24.23 22.27 34.34
CA ALA A 194 23.22 21.89 35.33
C ALA A 194 21.96 21.33 34.67
N SER A 195 21.36 20.35 35.34
CA SER A 195 20.07 19.70 35.12
C SER A 195 18.93 20.62 34.66
N THR A 196 18.06 20.13 33.76
CA THR A 196 16.64 19.77 34.04
C THR A 196 16.03 19.12 32.79
N ILE A 197 15.51 17.89 32.95
CA ILE A 197 14.65 17.21 31.99
C ILE A 197 13.21 17.57 32.38
N GLU A 198 12.49 18.28 31.52
CA GLU A 198 11.03 18.23 31.53
C GLU A 198 10.54 17.25 30.47
N GLU A 199 9.93 16.16 30.93
CA GLU A 199 9.08 15.30 30.11
C GLU A 199 7.65 15.85 30.08
N GLY A 200 7.21 16.23 28.89
CA GLY A 200 5.90 15.85 28.35
C GLY A 200 4.72 16.80 28.53
N SER A 201 4.14 17.25 27.42
CA SER A 201 2.71 17.01 27.19
C SER A 201 2.32 17.15 25.71
N MET A 202 1.40 16.29 25.30
CA MET A 202 0.53 16.48 24.17
C MET A 202 -0.46 17.61 24.52
N SER A 203 -0.43 18.72 23.80
CA SER A 203 -1.53 19.68 23.81
C SER A 203 -1.69 20.40 22.47
N HIS A 204 -2.96 20.52 22.12
CA HIS A 204 -3.52 21.39 21.09
C HIS A 204 -3.23 22.86 21.42
N GLU A 205 -2.92 23.67 20.41
CA GLU A 205 -3.17 25.14 20.34
C GLU A 205 -2.80 25.58 18.91
N GLN A 206 -3.69 26.08 18.05
CA GLN A 206 -4.44 27.35 18.04
C GLN A 206 -3.49 28.56 18.04
N SER A 207 -3.24 29.10 16.83
CA SER A 207 -2.41 30.28 16.60
C SER A 207 -3.29 31.49 16.33
N SER A 208 -3.18 32.51 17.18
CA SER A 208 -3.55 33.90 16.93
C SER A 208 -2.36 34.67 16.35
N SER A 209 -2.68 35.71 15.58
CA SER A 209 -1.81 36.58 14.78
C SER A 209 -1.35 37.84 15.54
N SER A 210 -0.16 38.35 15.22
CA SER A 210 0.22 39.78 15.08
C SER A 210 1.73 39.82 14.82
N ASP A 211 2.14 40.26 13.63
CA ASP A 211 2.48 41.64 13.23
C ASP A 211 3.81 42.11 13.81
N GLY A 212 4.77 42.27 12.89
CA GLY A 212 6.08 42.83 13.15
C GLY A 212 6.10 44.34 12.94
N SER A 213 7.17 44.96 13.43
CA SER A 213 7.68 46.21 12.88
C SER A 213 9.21 46.18 12.93
N SER A 214 9.78 46.65 11.83
CA SER A 214 11.19 46.78 11.49
C SER A 214 11.81 48.04 12.09
N SER A 215 13.12 48.02 12.31
CA SER A 215 13.98 49.18 11.99
C SER A 215 15.42 48.69 11.80
N HIS A 216 15.98 49.08 10.66
CA HIS A 216 17.40 49.14 10.36
C HIS A 216 18.05 50.25 11.19
N ASP A 217 19.34 50.10 11.49
CA ASP A 217 20.32 51.18 11.34
C ASP A 217 21.70 50.55 11.11
N GLU A 218 22.35 50.99 10.04
CA GLU A 218 23.77 50.80 9.70
C GLU A 218 24.58 51.86 10.46
N ASP A 219 25.84 51.57 10.81
CA ASP A 219 26.91 52.56 10.66
C ASP A 219 28.30 51.93 10.81
N ASP A 220 29.17 52.36 9.90
CA ASP A 220 30.54 51.96 9.64
C ASP A 220 31.57 52.45 10.68
N ALA A 221 32.66 51.70 10.85
CA ALA A 221 33.94 52.24 11.28
C ALA A 221 35.11 51.44 10.67
N GLU A 222 35.93 52.16 9.90
CA GLU A 222 37.14 51.73 9.18
C GLU A 222 38.40 51.63 10.07
N LYS A 223 39.40 50.90 9.51
CA LYS A 223 40.86 50.79 9.81
C LYS A 223 41.24 49.81 10.93
N GLU A 224 42.25 48.96 10.79
CA GLU A 224 43.54 49.11 10.09
C GLU A 224 44.15 47.72 9.76
N GLU A 225 44.83 47.60 8.62
CA GLU A 225 45.58 46.39 8.23
C GLU A 225 46.93 46.31 8.95
N GLU A 226 47.24 45.16 9.56
CA GLU A 226 48.62 44.75 9.81
C GLU A 226 48.87 43.37 9.17
N LYS A 227 49.80 43.34 8.20
CA LYS A 227 50.17 42.17 7.41
C LYS A 227 51.04 41.22 8.23
N THR A 228 50.64 39.94 8.31
CA THR A 228 51.60 38.84 8.43
C THR A 228 51.22 37.69 7.50
N LYS A 229 52.17 37.37 6.62
CA LYS A 229 52.12 36.33 5.60
C LYS A 229 51.77 34.98 6.22
N ASN A 230 50.73 34.32 5.69
CA ASN A 230 50.66 32.87 5.68
C ASN A 230 50.27 32.38 4.28
N GLN A 231 51.18 31.60 3.71
CA GLN A 231 50.99 30.79 2.51
C GLN A 231 49.68 29.99 2.63
N SER A 232 48.76 30.19 1.71
CA SER A 232 47.65 29.26 1.48
C SER A 232 47.71 28.71 0.06
N ASN A 233 48.01 27.42 -0.05
CA ASN A 233 47.88 26.61 -1.25
C ASN A 233 46.48 26.79 -1.87
N ASN A 234 46.44 27.51 -2.99
CA ASN A 234 45.21 27.76 -3.74
C ASN A 234 45.16 26.79 -4.93
N THR A 235 44.86 25.52 -4.66
CA THR A 235 44.72 24.49 -5.73
C THR A 235 43.48 23.60 -5.63
N ASN A 236 42.70 23.65 -4.54
CA ASN A 236 41.53 22.75 -4.40
C ASN A 236 40.18 23.31 -4.88
N GLY A 237 40.06 24.62 -5.17
CA GLY A 237 38.78 25.22 -5.58
C GLY A 237 38.40 24.99 -7.05
N ASN A 238 39.39 24.90 -7.95
CA ASN A 238 39.15 24.70 -9.38
C ASN A 238 38.88 23.23 -9.74
N VAL A 239 39.41 22.28 -8.96
CA VAL A 239 39.27 20.83 -9.22
C VAL A 239 37.82 20.36 -9.02
N VAL A 240 37.14 20.83 -7.97
CA VAL A 240 35.73 20.47 -7.68
C VAL A 240 34.76 21.07 -8.72
N ARG A 241 35.18 22.15 -9.41
CA ARG A 241 34.35 22.90 -10.36
C ARG A 241 34.31 22.28 -11.75
N LEU A 242 35.42 21.70 -12.20
CA LEU A 242 35.48 20.92 -13.45
C LEU A 242 34.77 19.58 -13.29
N SER A 243 34.96 18.90 -12.15
CA SER A 243 34.36 17.58 -11.90
C SER A 243 32.82 17.57 -11.87
N LEU A 244 32.16 18.67 -11.43
CA LEU A 244 30.69 18.74 -11.37
C LEU A 244 30.03 18.92 -12.75
N LEU A 245 30.73 19.56 -13.70
CA LEU A 245 30.23 19.77 -15.07
C LEU A 245 30.49 18.55 -15.95
N GLU A 246 31.63 17.86 -15.77
CA GLU A 246 31.93 16.58 -16.43
C GLU A 246 30.91 15.48 -16.09
N VAL A 247 30.32 15.51 -14.88
CA VAL A 247 29.23 14.61 -14.49
C VAL A 247 28.03 14.66 -15.46
N LEU A 248 27.75 15.81 -16.08
CA LEU A 248 26.63 15.93 -17.03
C LEU A 248 26.89 15.24 -18.37
N ASP A 249 28.15 15.01 -18.75
CA ASP A 249 28.52 14.37 -20.01
C ASP A 249 28.36 12.84 -19.95
N HIS A 250 28.42 12.27 -18.75
CA HIS A 250 28.21 10.84 -18.48
C HIS A 250 26.80 10.49 -17.97
N VAL A 251 25.87 11.46 -17.98
CA VAL A 251 24.53 11.32 -17.43
C VAL A 251 23.51 11.26 -18.55
N LYS A 252 22.61 10.28 -18.52
CA LYS A 252 21.46 10.17 -19.41
C LYS A 252 20.16 10.40 -18.66
N MET A 253 19.21 11.10 -19.27
CA MET A 253 17.88 11.31 -18.68
C MET A 253 17.03 10.05 -18.79
N ASN A 254 16.53 9.56 -17.65
CA ASN A 254 15.68 8.37 -17.64
C ASN A 254 14.23 8.74 -18.02
N ASN A 255 13.86 8.61 -19.31
CA ASN A 255 12.47 8.79 -19.74
C ASN A 255 11.65 7.51 -19.52
N THR A 256 11.12 7.36 -18.29
CA THR A 256 10.21 6.27 -17.89
C THR A 256 8.77 6.43 -18.40
N SER A 257 8.44 7.52 -19.08
CA SER A 257 7.11 7.70 -19.66
C SER A 257 7.01 6.89 -20.95
N GLU A 258 6.60 5.63 -20.81
CA GLU A 258 6.18 4.79 -21.92
C GLU A 258 4.91 5.38 -22.56
N THR A 259 5.13 6.23 -23.55
CA THR A 259 4.08 6.71 -24.45
C THR A 259 3.85 5.66 -25.54
N PRO A 260 2.67 5.61 -26.17
CA PRO A 260 2.42 4.71 -27.31
C PRO A 260 3.49 4.83 -28.39
N ARG A 261 4.01 6.05 -28.60
CA ARG A 261 5.10 6.34 -29.55
C ARG A 261 6.43 5.71 -29.14
N SER A 262 6.79 5.70 -27.85
CA SER A 262 8.01 5.00 -27.39
C SER A 262 7.88 3.48 -27.43
N THR A 263 6.67 2.95 -27.27
CA THR A 263 6.37 1.51 -27.37
C THR A 263 6.51 1.02 -28.82
N ILE A 264 5.95 1.77 -29.77
CA ILE A 264 6.08 1.49 -31.21
C ILE A 264 7.55 1.58 -31.65
N LYS A 265 8.30 2.58 -31.18
CA LYS A 265 9.74 2.70 -31.46
C LYS A 265 10.56 1.54 -30.90
N GLY A 266 10.19 1.00 -29.72
CA GLY A 266 10.81 -0.18 -29.13
C GLY A 266 10.57 -1.45 -29.95
N PHE A 267 9.36 -1.63 -30.50
CA PHE A 267 9.05 -2.71 -31.44
C PHE A 267 9.82 -2.59 -32.76
N LEU A 268 10.00 -1.35 -33.25
CA LEU A 268 10.72 -1.06 -34.50
C LEU A 268 12.25 -1.03 -34.35
N LYS A 269 12.81 -1.38 -33.17
CA LYS A 269 14.24 -1.31 -32.85
C LYS A 269 14.92 0.02 -33.25
N VAL A 270 14.20 1.14 -33.15
CA VAL A 270 14.77 2.46 -33.48
C VAL A 270 15.67 2.92 -32.33
N PRO A 271 16.91 3.39 -32.58
CA PRO A 271 17.81 3.86 -31.52
C PRO A 271 17.18 4.97 -30.67
N ARG A 272 17.23 4.83 -29.35
CA ARG A 272 16.79 5.88 -28.41
C ARG A 272 17.89 6.94 -28.28
N HIS A 273 18.05 7.82 -29.27
CA HIS A 273 18.87 9.01 -29.08
C HIS A 273 18.17 9.93 -28.07
N THR A 274 18.74 10.00 -26.87
CA THR A 274 18.16 10.71 -25.71
C THR A 274 19.13 11.82 -25.30
N GLU A 275 19.33 12.80 -26.17
CA GLU A 275 20.09 13.99 -25.80
C GLU A 275 19.39 14.71 -24.64
N LEU A 276 20.16 15.03 -23.58
CA LEU A 276 19.71 15.82 -22.44
C LEU A 276 19.32 17.23 -22.92
N LYS A 277 18.02 17.48 -23.08
CA LYS A 277 17.52 18.84 -23.35
C LYS A 277 17.46 19.65 -22.05
N PHE A 278 18.39 20.59 -21.88
CA PHE A 278 18.46 21.52 -20.75
C PHE A 278 17.37 22.59 -20.85
N THR A 279 16.14 22.23 -20.44
CA THR A 279 14.98 23.15 -20.42
C THR A 279 14.45 23.31 -19.00
N ARG A 280 13.84 24.47 -18.69
CA ARG A 280 13.17 24.71 -17.40
C ARG A 280 12.08 23.69 -17.09
N GLU A 281 11.38 23.18 -18.11
CA GLU A 281 10.36 22.14 -17.93
C GLU A 281 10.98 20.80 -17.49
N ASN A 282 12.09 20.41 -18.11
CA ASN A 282 12.83 19.20 -17.73
C ASN A 282 13.43 19.33 -16.33
N LEU A 283 13.96 20.51 -15.95
CA LEU A 283 14.41 20.78 -14.59
C LEU A 283 13.28 20.54 -13.57
N ARG A 284 12.08 21.10 -13.82
CA ARG A 284 10.91 20.89 -12.94
C ARG A 284 10.53 19.41 -12.82
N LYS A 285 10.58 18.65 -13.92
CA LYS A 285 10.31 17.20 -13.91
C LYS A 285 11.34 16.42 -13.07
N VAL A 286 12.62 16.75 -13.19
CA VAL A 286 13.70 16.14 -12.39
C VAL A 286 13.53 16.48 -10.91
N GLU A 287 13.28 17.75 -10.58
CA GLU A 287 13.05 18.18 -9.21
C GLU A 287 11.86 17.46 -8.56
N GLU A 288 10.74 17.31 -9.27
CA GLU A 288 9.56 16.58 -8.77
C GLU A 288 9.82 15.09 -8.55
N ARG A 289 10.70 14.47 -9.35
CA ARG A 289 11.10 13.07 -9.18
C ARG A 289 12.03 12.92 -7.99
N LEU A 290 13.03 13.79 -7.85
CA LEU A 290 13.92 13.78 -6.70
C LEU A 290 13.17 14.07 -5.41
N LYS A 291 12.25 15.05 -5.38
CA LYS A 291 11.38 15.31 -4.22
C LYS A 291 10.68 14.03 -3.75
N ARG A 292 10.14 13.23 -4.68
CA ARG A 292 9.51 11.94 -4.36
C ARG A 292 10.52 10.92 -3.84
N ALA A 293 11.67 10.77 -4.50
CA ALA A 293 12.73 9.86 -4.08
C ALA A 293 13.22 10.18 -2.64
N PHE A 294 13.46 11.46 -2.32
CA PHE A 294 13.84 11.89 -0.97
C PHE A 294 12.75 11.60 0.08
N VAL A 295 11.46 11.82 -0.25
CA VAL A 295 10.35 11.50 0.68
C VAL A 295 10.28 10.01 0.96
N GLU A 296 10.40 9.16 -0.06
CA GLU A 296 10.40 7.69 0.13
C GLU A 296 11.64 7.21 0.88
N PHE A 297 12.81 7.74 0.55
CA PHE A 297 14.07 7.45 1.25
C PHE A 297 14.00 7.84 2.72
N TYR A 298 13.48 9.03 3.03
CA TYR A 298 13.31 9.47 4.41
C TYR A 298 12.34 8.59 5.20
N GLN A 299 11.28 8.08 4.56
CA GLN A 299 10.37 7.11 5.19
C GLN A 299 11.06 5.77 5.47
N LYS A 300 11.95 5.28 4.59
CA LYS A 300 12.79 4.10 4.84
C LYS A 300 13.61 4.25 6.11
N LEU A 301 14.33 5.37 6.24
CA LEU A 301 15.15 5.67 7.41
C LEU A 301 14.32 5.70 8.70
N ARG A 302 13.12 6.28 8.65
CA ARG A 302 12.21 6.31 9.81
C ARG A 302 11.74 4.92 10.23
N LEU A 303 11.43 4.03 9.28
CA LEU A 303 11.07 2.65 9.61
C LEU A 303 12.26 1.91 10.22
N LEU A 304 13.47 2.13 9.70
CA LEU A 304 14.69 1.50 10.22
C LEU A 304 15.03 1.98 11.63
N LYS A 305 14.88 3.29 11.91
CA LYS A 305 14.97 3.87 13.26
C LYS A 305 13.92 3.30 14.21
N SER A 306 12.69 3.12 13.74
CA SER A 306 11.63 2.48 14.54
C SER A 306 11.92 1.01 14.80
N TYR A 307 12.53 0.30 13.85
CA TYR A 307 12.92 -1.10 13.98
C TYR A 307 13.99 -1.29 15.05
N SER A 308 15.07 -0.48 15.05
CA SER A 308 16.10 -0.56 16.08
C SER A 308 15.53 -0.26 17.46
N PHE A 309 14.80 0.85 17.60
CA PHE A 309 14.15 1.23 18.87
C PHE A 309 13.23 0.13 19.43
N LEU A 310 12.35 -0.43 18.60
CA LEU A 310 11.39 -1.46 19.03
C LEU A 310 12.09 -2.73 19.49
N ASN A 311 13.13 -3.18 18.78
CA ASN A 311 13.86 -4.39 19.16
C ASN A 311 14.70 -4.17 20.41
N THR A 312 15.43 -3.06 20.55
CA THR A 312 16.17 -2.73 21.77
C THR A 312 15.24 -2.65 22.99
N LEU A 313 14.06 -2.06 22.82
CA LEU A 313 13.02 -2.03 23.85
C LEU A 313 12.50 -3.43 24.19
N ALA A 314 12.35 -4.31 23.20
CA ALA A 314 11.94 -5.69 23.39
C ALA A 314 13.00 -6.50 24.18
N PHE A 315 14.30 -6.37 23.84
CA PHE A 315 15.42 -6.97 24.57
C PHE A 315 15.45 -6.48 26.03
N SER A 316 15.31 -5.18 26.24
CA SER A 316 15.24 -4.61 27.60
C SER A 316 14.08 -5.19 28.41
N LYS A 317 12.88 -5.27 27.82
CA LYS A 317 11.69 -5.77 28.53
C LYS A 317 11.70 -7.27 28.78
N ILE A 318 12.24 -8.08 27.87
CA ILE A 318 12.33 -9.53 28.07
C ILE A 318 13.40 -9.86 29.11
N MET A 319 14.53 -9.14 29.12
CA MET A 319 15.57 -9.30 30.14
C MET A 319 15.13 -8.82 31.52
N LYS A 320 14.43 -7.69 31.63
CA LYS A 320 13.80 -7.28 32.90
C LYS A 320 12.79 -8.32 33.41
N LYS A 321 12.14 -9.05 32.51
CA LYS A 321 11.23 -10.14 32.88
C LYS A 321 12.00 -11.37 33.36
N TYR A 322 13.12 -11.71 32.71
CA TYR A 322 14.02 -12.77 33.17
C TYR A 322 14.51 -12.49 34.58
N ASP A 323 15.11 -11.31 34.84
CA ASP A 323 15.62 -10.94 36.17
C ASP A 323 14.54 -11.03 37.25
N LYS A 324 13.30 -10.65 36.92
CA LYS A 324 12.17 -10.76 37.84
C LYS A 324 11.75 -12.20 38.16
N ILE A 325 11.94 -13.13 37.23
CA ILE A 325 11.56 -14.55 37.40
C ILE A 325 12.68 -15.32 38.09
N THR A 326 13.93 -15.06 37.71
CA THR A 326 15.09 -15.81 38.21
C THR A 326 15.72 -15.18 39.46
N SER A 327 15.37 -13.93 39.77
CA SER A 327 16.05 -13.13 40.79
C SER A 327 17.56 -13.03 40.56
N ARG A 328 18.01 -13.21 39.31
CA ARG A 328 19.41 -13.07 38.88
C ARG A 328 19.57 -11.72 38.17
N SER A 329 20.66 -11.01 38.42
CA SER A 329 20.93 -9.68 37.86
C SER A 329 21.65 -9.74 36.49
N ALA A 330 21.06 -10.43 35.51
CA ALA A 330 21.69 -10.63 34.20
C ALA A 330 21.38 -9.52 33.18
N SER A 331 20.25 -8.80 33.33
CA SER A 331 19.81 -7.81 32.34
C SER A 331 20.84 -6.71 32.07
N ALA A 332 21.54 -6.22 33.09
CA ALA A 332 22.54 -5.15 32.95
C ALA A 332 23.79 -5.59 32.17
N ALA A 333 24.18 -6.86 32.26
CA ALA A 333 25.29 -7.40 31.48
C ALA A 333 24.86 -7.61 30.02
N TYR A 334 23.68 -8.21 29.80
CA TYR A 334 23.13 -8.43 28.47
C TYR A 334 22.85 -7.12 27.71
N MET A 335 22.23 -6.13 28.36
CA MET A 335 21.96 -4.85 27.70
C MET A 335 23.24 -4.12 27.31
N ARG A 336 24.33 -4.22 28.07
CA ARG A 336 25.63 -3.66 27.64
C ARG A 336 26.13 -4.26 26.32
N MET A 337 25.87 -5.55 26.07
CA MET A 337 26.20 -6.19 24.79
C MET A 337 25.30 -5.66 23.67
N VAL A 338 24.00 -5.49 23.94
CA VAL A 338 23.05 -4.89 22.98
C VAL A 338 23.43 -3.45 22.64
N ASP A 339 23.73 -2.63 23.65
CA ASP A 339 24.09 -1.22 23.48
C ASP A 339 25.41 -1.05 22.73
N ASN A 340 26.38 -1.95 22.94
CA ASN A 340 27.66 -1.96 22.20
C ASN A 340 27.58 -2.59 20.80
N SER A 341 26.45 -3.17 20.43
CA SER A 341 26.26 -3.77 19.11
C SER A 341 25.88 -2.75 18.05
N TYR A 342 26.00 -3.12 16.77
CA TYR A 342 25.61 -2.25 15.66
C TYR A 342 24.14 -1.78 15.77
N LEU A 343 23.25 -2.62 16.31
CA LEU A 343 21.85 -2.25 16.58
C LEU A 343 21.70 -1.10 17.60
N GLY A 344 22.57 -1.06 18.62
CA GLY A 344 22.50 -0.13 19.75
C GLY A 344 23.34 1.13 19.58
N SER A 345 24.51 1.01 18.96
CA SER A 345 25.51 2.08 18.86
C SER A 345 25.56 2.80 17.50
N SER A 346 24.92 2.28 16.46
CA SER A 346 24.94 2.94 15.14
C SER A 346 24.05 4.18 15.12
N ASP A 347 24.72 5.34 14.98
CA ASP A 347 24.08 6.63 14.72
C ASP A 347 23.94 6.93 13.22
N ASP A 348 24.34 6.01 12.34
CA ASP A 348 24.40 6.21 10.89
C ASP A 348 23.03 6.63 10.32
N VAL A 349 21.97 5.94 10.73
CA VAL A 349 20.59 6.25 10.30
C VAL A 349 20.16 7.63 10.79
N THR A 350 20.48 8.00 12.04
CA THR A 350 20.12 9.30 12.59
C THR A 350 20.86 10.44 11.88
N ARG A 351 22.17 10.30 11.69
CA ARG A 351 22.99 11.26 10.94
C ARG A 351 22.52 11.40 9.49
N LEU A 352 22.16 10.29 8.86
CA LEU A 352 21.66 10.28 7.48
C LEU A 352 20.28 10.95 7.38
N MET A 353 19.40 10.76 8.35
CA MET A 353 18.13 11.49 8.42
C MET A 353 18.35 13.00 8.53
N GLU A 354 19.27 13.46 9.38
CA GLU A 354 19.59 14.88 9.54
C GLU A 354 20.15 15.49 8.24
N ARG A 355 21.06 14.77 7.57
CA ARG A 355 21.59 15.17 6.26
C ARG A 355 20.48 15.29 5.22
N VAL A 356 19.57 14.31 5.15
CA VAL A 356 18.42 14.34 4.24
C VAL A 356 17.50 15.53 4.54
N GLU A 357 17.18 15.79 5.82
CA GLU A 357 16.38 16.94 6.23
C GLU A 357 17.03 18.26 5.79
N ALA A 358 18.31 18.45 6.09
CA ALA A 358 19.06 19.65 5.73
C ALA A 358 19.10 19.89 4.20
N THR A 359 19.48 18.86 3.43
CA THR A 359 19.55 18.95 1.96
C THR A 359 18.17 19.22 1.35
N PHE A 360 17.13 18.53 1.84
CA PHE A 360 15.78 18.71 1.31
C PHE A 360 15.22 20.11 1.59
N ILE A 361 15.42 20.61 2.82
CA ILE A 361 14.97 21.95 3.21
C ILE A 361 15.68 23.02 2.37
N LYS A 362 17.00 22.89 2.18
CA LYS A 362 17.82 23.81 1.39
C LYS A 362 17.39 23.84 -0.09
N HIS A 363 17.31 22.68 -0.75
CA HIS A 363 17.17 22.63 -2.21
C HIS A 363 15.72 22.63 -2.73
N PHE A 364 14.75 22.20 -1.90
CA PHE A 364 13.35 22.02 -2.33
C PHE A 364 12.32 22.88 -1.58
N SER A 365 12.70 23.46 -0.44
CA SER A 365 11.77 24.21 0.43
C SER A 365 12.19 25.67 0.65
N ASN A 366 13.16 26.18 -0.11
CA ASN A 366 13.69 27.54 0.02
C ASN A 366 14.07 27.86 1.48
N ALA A 367 14.77 26.94 2.15
CA ALA A 367 15.14 27.02 3.57
C ALA A 367 13.98 27.09 4.58
N ASN A 368 12.72 26.94 4.16
CA ASN A 368 11.57 26.89 5.06
C ASN A 368 11.45 25.49 5.70
N ARG A 369 11.88 25.37 6.96
CA ARG A 369 11.85 24.12 7.73
C ARG A 369 10.44 23.54 7.90
N SER A 370 9.44 24.37 8.20
CA SER A 370 8.06 23.91 8.41
C SER A 370 7.49 23.26 7.15
N LYS A 371 7.67 23.94 6.00
CA LYS A 371 7.24 23.43 4.69
C LYS A 371 7.99 22.14 4.33
N GLY A 372 9.31 22.09 4.46
CA GLY A 372 10.10 20.90 4.15
C GLY A 372 9.74 19.70 5.01
N MET A 373 9.60 19.89 6.32
CA MET A 373 9.21 18.82 7.24
C MET A 373 7.78 18.33 6.99
N SER A 374 6.85 19.21 6.61
CA SER A 374 5.49 18.80 6.26
C SER A 374 5.43 17.88 5.03
N ILE A 375 6.39 18.03 4.10
CA ILE A 375 6.51 17.20 2.89
C ILE A 375 7.22 15.87 3.20
N LEU A 376 8.32 15.90 3.95
CA LEU A 376 9.06 14.70 4.36
C LEU A 376 8.27 13.81 5.33
N ARG A 377 7.50 14.43 6.23
CA ARG A 377 6.64 13.75 7.21
C ARG A 377 5.16 14.03 6.91
N PRO A 378 4.58 13.38 5.88
CA PRO A 378 3.16 13.52 5.62
C PRO A 378 2.37 13.04 6.85
N LYS A 379 1.54 13.93 7.41
CA LYS A 379 0.71 13.62 8.57
C LYS A 379 -0.38 12.63 8.16
N ALA A 380 -0.63 11.62 9.00
CA ALA A 380 -1.75 10.71 8.82
C ALA A 380 -3.06 11.51 8.76
N LYS A 381 -3.87 11.26 7.73
CA LYS A 381 -5.12 11.99 7.52
C LYS A 381 -6.08 11.70 8.68
N ARG A 382 -6.40 12.73 9.47
CA ARG A 382 -7.36 12.60 10.57
C ARG A 382 -8.71 12.16 10.01
N GLU A 383 -9.28 11.11 10.58
CA GLU A 383 -10.60 10.62 10.17
C GLU A 383 -11.65 11.71 10.43
N ARG A 384 -12.47 12.01 9.42
CA ARG A 384 -13.49 13.06 9.52
C ARG A 384 -14.81 12.46 9.99
N HIS A 385 -15.23 12.79 11.21
CA HIS A 385 -16.50 12.34 11.82
C HIS A 385 -17.71 12.52 10.90
N ARG A 386 -17.77 13.64 10.16
CA ARG A 386 -18.80 13.91 9.16
C ARG A 386 -18.99 12.78 8.15
N THR A 387 -17.90 12.17 7.67
CA THR A 387 -17.98 11.09 6.66
C THR A 387 -18.66 9.86 7.22
N THR A 388 -18.34 9.50 8.46
CA THR A 388 -18.96 8.34 9.15
C THR A 388 -20.45 8.56 9.37
N PHE A 389 -20.83 9.76 9.81
CA PHE A 389 -22.24 10.13 9.99
C PHE A 389 -23.01 10.09 8.67
N THR A 390 -22.53 10.76 7.63
CA THR A 390 -23.19 10.81 6.32
C THR A 390 -23.28 9.41 5.68
N MET A 391 -22.24 8.59 5.82
CA MET A 391 -22.27 7.19 5.37
C MET A 391 -23.37 6.39 6.09
N GLY A 392 -23.47 6.54 7.42
CA GLY A 392 -24.52 5.90 8.21
C GLY A 392 -25.93 6.34 7.79
N PHE A 393 -26.11 7.64 7.56
CA PHE A 393 -27.37 8.20 7.06
C PHE A 393 -27.78 7.58 5.72
N PHE A 394 -26.92 7.62 4.70
CA PHE A 394 -27.24 7.03 3.39
C PHE A 394 -27.45 5.52 3.46
N SER A 395 -26.71 4.80 4.31
CA SER A 395 -26.93 3.37 4.54
C SER A 395 -28.32 3.10 5.14
N GLY A 396 -28.76 3.92 6.10
CA GLY A 396 -30.09 3.83 6.69
C GLY A 396 -31.20 4.13 5.66
N CYS A 397 -31.02 5.19 4.86
CA CYS A 397 -31.93 5.52 3.76
C CYS A 397 -32.01 4.38 2.73
N ALA A 398 -30.88 3.83 2.29
CA ALA A 398 -30.86 2.72 1.34
C ALA A 398 -31.61 1.49 1.87
N ALA A 399 -31.41 1.14 3.15
CA ALA A 399 -32.13 0.05 3.79
C ALA A 399 -33.65 0.32 3.85
N ALA A 400 -34.05 1.53 4.27
CA ALA A 400 -35.46 1.91 4.33
C ALA A 400 -36.14 1.89 2.96
N LEU A 401 -35.49 2.44 1.93
CA LEU A 401 -36.01 2.44 0.55
C LEU A 401 -36.07 1.03 -0.04
N PHE A 402 -35.11 0.16 0.28
CA PHE A 402 -35.15 -1.23 -0.15
C PHE A 402 -36.31 -2.00 0.50
N ILE A 403 -36.57 -1.78 1.79
CA ILE A 403 -37.74 -2.34 2.47
C ILE A 403 -39.02 -1.78 1.85
N ALA A 404 -39.10 -0.47 1.60
CA ALA A 404 -40.24 0.17 0.95
C ALA A 404 -40.52 -0.44 -0.44
N LEU A 405 -39.46 -0.70 -1.23
CA LEU A 405 -39.59 -1.37 -2.54
C LEU A 405 -40.20 -2.77 -2.40
N ILE A 406 -39.73 -3.58 -1.44
CA ILE A 406 -40.29 -4.91 -1.18
C ILE A 406 -41.77 -4.81 -0.77
N LEU A 407 -42.10 -3.88 0.13
CA LEU A 407 -43.46 -3.68 0.60
C LEU A 407 -44.39 -3.23 -0.54
N ILE A 408 -43.96 -2.30 -1.40
CA ILE A 408 -44.74 -1.84 -2.56
C ILE A 408 -44.97 -2.98 -3.56
N ILE A 409 -43.94 -3.76 -3.88
CA ILE A 409 -44.06 -4.91 -4.80
C ILE A 409 -45.09 -5.91 -4.26
N ARG A 410 -45.05 -6.22 -2.96
CA ARG A 410 -45.97 -7.17 -2.32
C ARG A 410 -47.38 -6.61 -2.14
N ALA A 411 -47.52 -5.43 -1.55
CA ALA A 411 -48.82 -4.83 -1.24
C ALA A 411 -49.64 -4.54 -2.50
N ARG A 412 -48.98 -4.21 -3.62
CA ARG A 412 -49.63 -3.88 -4.88
C ARG A 412 -49.74 -5.06 -5.87
N ASN A 413 -49.33 -6.27 -5.48
CA ASN A 413 -49.30 -7.48 -6.34
C ASN A 413 -48.79 -7.19 -7.75
N ILE A 414 -47.68 -6.45 -7.87
CA ILE A 414 -47.10 -6.01 -9.15
C ILE A 414 -46.76 -7.23 -10.02
N MET A 415 -46.46 -8.35 -9.37
CA MET A 415 -46.10 -9.61 -10.02
C MET A 415 -47.26 -10.33 -10.73
N ASP A 416 -48.51 -9.93 -10.50
CA ASP A 416 -49.71 -10.55 -11.06
C ASP A 416 -50.38 -9.71 -12.16
N LYS A 417 -49.84 -8.52 -12.47
CA LYS A 417 -50.37 -7.61 -13.50
C LYS A 417 -49.87 -7.98 -14.91
N ALA A 418 -50.71 -7.73 -15.92
CA ALA A 418 -50.42 -8.03 -17.33
C ALA A 418 -49.13 -7.39 -17.88
N GLY A 419 -48.74 -6.20 -17.39
CA GLY A 419 -47.52 -5.49 -17.81
C GLY A 419 -46.20 -6.04 -17.24
N ARG A 420 -46.22 -7.07 -16.38
CA ARG A 420 -45.03 -7.61 -15.70
C ARG A 420 -43.94 -8.03 -16.67
N GLN A 421 -44.29 -8.79 -17.71
CA GLN A 421 -43.29 -9.35 -18.63
C GLN A 421 -42.52 -8.25 -19.35
N GLN A 422 -43.24 -7.21 -19.79
CA GLN A 422 -42.64 -6.06 -20.45
C GLN A 422 -41.70 -5.29 -19.50
N TYR A 423 -42.11 -5.02 -18.26
CA TYR A 423 -41.26 -4.36 -17.26
C TYR A 423 -40.00 -5.18 -16.93
N MET A 424 -40.15 -6.49 -16.76
CA MET A 424 -39.04 -7.40 -16.42
C MET A 424 -38.01 -7.54 -17.53
N VAL A 425 -38.40 -7.35 -18.79
CA VAL A 425 -37.48 -7.42 -19.95
C VAL A 425 -36.89 -6.04 -20.30
N THR A 426 -37.50 -4.95 -19.87
CA THR A 426 -37.06 -3.56 -20.18
C THR A 426 -36.43 -2.86 -18.98
N MET A 427 -37.23 -2.44 -18.01
CA MET A 427 -36.78 -1.63 -16.87
C MET A 427 -35.88 -2.41 -15.91
N PHE A 428 -36.19 -3.68 -15.64
CA PHE A 428 -35.41 -4.48 -14.69
C PHE A 428 -33.92 -4.60 -15.06
N PRO A 429 -33.53 -4.91 -16.32
CA PRO A 429 -32.13 -4.86 -16.75
C PRO A 429 -31.45 -3.48 -16.61
N LEU A 430 -32.18 -2.40 -16.86
CA LEU A 430 -31.67 -1.02 -16.74
C LEU A 430 -31.35 -0.67 -15.29
N TYR A 431 -32.23 -1.01 -14.35
CA TYR A 431 -32.01 -0.76 -12.92
C TYR A 431 -31.02 -1.76 -12.29
N SER A 432 -30.99 -3.00 -12.78
CA SER A 432 -30.03 -4.02 -12.31
C SER A 432 -28.58 -3.59 -12.51
N PHE A 433 -28.28 -2.79 -13.54
CA PHE A 433 -26.97 -2.18 -13.75
C PHE A 433 -26.47 -1.42 -12.51
N PHE A 434 -27.29 -0.54 -11.93
CA PHE A 434 -26.92 0.21 -10.73
C PHE A 434 -26.72 -0.72 -9.53
N GLY A 435 -27.54 -1.77 -9.42
CA GLY A 435 -27.36 -2.82 -8.41
C GLY A 435 -25.99 -3.50 -8.51
N PHE A 436 -25.55 -3.86 -9.71
CA PHE A 436 -24.24 -4.46 -9.94
C PHE A 436 -23.09 -3.51 -9.57
N ILE A 437 -23.18 -2.24 -9.94
CA ILE A 437 -22.19 -1.21 -9.58
C ILE A 437 -22.12 -1.03 -8.06
N VAL A 438 -23.26 -0.85 -7.40
CA VAL A 438 -23.34 -0.70 -5.94
C VAL A 438 -22.75 -1.93 -5.24
N LEU A 439 -23.17 -3.14 -5.64
CA LEU A 439 -22.67 -4.39 -5.06
C LEU A 439 -21.15 -4.50 -5.19
N HIS A 440 -20.60 -4.17 -6.37
CA HIS A 440 -19.15 -4.22 -6.59
C HIS A 440 -18.40 -3.21 -5.70
N ILE A 441 -18.89 -1.98 -5.57
CA ILE A 441 -18.28 -0.96 -4.71
C ILE A 441 -18.35 -1.38 -3.23
N VAL A 442 -19.47 -1.98 -2.79
CA VAL A 442 -19.60 -2.53 -1.43
C VAL A 442 -18.60 -3.66 -1.21
N MET A 443 -18.46 -4.59 -2.15
CA MET A 443 -17.46 -5.67 -2.08
C MET A 443 -16.03 -5.10 -2.02
N TYR A 444 -15.73 -4.06 -2.79
CA TYR A 444 -14.43 -3.40 -2.74
C TYR A 444 -14.19 -2.68 -1.40
N ALA A 445 -15.21 -2.05 -0.82
CA ALA A 445 -15.11 -1.44 0.50
C ALA A 445 -14.89 -2.48 1.61
N ALA A 446 -15.55 -3.63 1.54
CA ALA A 446 -15.33 -4.76 2.45
C ALA A 446 -13.89 -5.25 2.35
N ASN A 447 -13.34 -5.36 1.13
CA ASN A 447 -11.93 -5.68 0.90
C ASN A 447 -10.99 -4.69 1.60
N ILE A 448 -11.18 -3.38 1.42
CA ILE A 448 -10.36 -2.35 2.10
C ILE A 448 -10.46 -2.47 3.62
N TYR A 449 -11.65 -2.73 4.16
CA TYR A 449 -11.84 -2.94 5.60
C TYR A 449 -11.02 -4.13 6.10
N PHE A 450 -11.12 -5.29 5.43
CA PHE A 450 -10.38 -6.48 5.83
C PHE A 450 -8.87 -6.34 5.61
N TRP A 451 -8.42 -5.75 4.49
CA TRP A 451 -7.01 -5.44 4.28
C TRP A 451 -6.44 -4.56 5.38
N ARG A 452 -7.16 -3.52 5.80
CA ARG A 452 -6.76 -2.68 6.94
C ARG A 452 -6.76 -3.46 8.25
N ARG A 453 -7.77 -4.31 8.49
CA ARG A 453 -7.91 -5.12 9.70
C ARG A 453 -6.79 -6.14 9.87
N TYR A 454 -6.31 -6.71 8.76
CA TYR A 454 -5.22 -7.68 8.70
C TYR A 454 -3.86 -7.06 8.31
N ARG A 455 -3.79 -5.73 8.17
CA ARG A 455 -2.54 -4.98 7.86
C ARG A 455 -1.90 -5.31 6.52
N VAL A 456 -2.71 -5.71 5.55
CA VAL A 456 -2.28 -5.79 4.15
C VAL A 456 -2.01 -4.38 3.65
N ASN A 457 -0.79 -4.14 3.16
CA ASN A 457 -0.37 -2.85 2.64
C ASN A 457 -0.88 -2.61 1.21
N TYR A 458 -2.21 -2.50 1.06
CA TYR A 458 -2.86 -2.34 -0.25
C TYR A 458 -2.47 -1.03 -0.96
N SER A 459 -2.15 0.03 -0.20
CA SER A 459 -1.69 1.31 -0.77
C SER A 459 -0.36 1.15 -1.50
N PHE A 460 0.56 0.39 -0.89
CA PHE A 460 1.81 0.01 -1.52
C PHE A 460 1.61 -0.89 -2.74
N ILE A 461 0.79 -1.94 -2.63
CA ILE A 461 0.56 -2.91 -3.71
C ILE A 461 -0.06 -2.24 -4.95
N PHE A 462 -1.04 -1.36 -4.78
CA PHE A 462 -1.65 -0.62 -5.88
C PHE A 462 -0.84 0.61 -6.33
N GLY A 463 0.22 0.97 -5.60
CA GLY A 463 1.05 2.13 -5.92
C GLY A 463 0.31 3.46 -5.80
N PHE A 464 -0.61 3.60 -4.84
CA PHE A 464 -1.29 4.87 -4.60
C PHE A 464 -0.30 5.93 -4.14
N LYS A 465 -0.54 7.19 -4.55
CA LYS A 465 0.23 8.31 -4.02
C LYS A 465 -0.11 8.46 -2.52
N PRO A 466 0.89 8.61 -1.63
CA PRO A 466 0.64 8.76 -0.20
C PRO A 466 -0.42 9.84 0.08
N GLY A 467 -1.46 9.49 0.84
CA GLY A 467 -2.54 10.42 1.21
C GLY A 467 -3.68 10.58 0.21
N THR A 468 -3.60 9.96 -0.98
CA THR A 468 -4.68 9.93 -1.98
C THR A 468 -5.59 8.71 -1.89
N GLU A 469 -5.20 7.72 -1.09
CA GLU A 469 -5.96 6.50 -0.82
C GLU A 469 -7.33 6.78 -0.19
N LEU A 470 -8.35 6.07 -0.67
CA LEU A 470 -9.69 6.12 -0.11
C LEU A 470 -9.83 5.10 1.02
N GLY A 471 -10.35 5.54 2.16
CA GLY A 471 -10.75 4.63 3.22
C GLY A 471 -12.07 3.92 2.90
N TYR A 472 -12.28 2.74 3.49
CA TYR A 472 -13.51 1.97 3.28
C TYR A 472 -14.80 2.76 3.54
N ARG A 473 -14.82 3.66 4.54
CA ARG A 473 -15.99 4.53 4.83
C ARG A 473 -16.31 5.51 3.70
N GLN A 474 -15.30 6.04 3.03
CA GLN A 474 -15.48 6.95 1.89
C GLN A 474 -16.02 6.20 0.68
N VAL A 475 -15.55 4.97 0.46
CA VAL A 475 -16.04 4.09 -0.60
C VAL A 475 -17.48 3.66 -0.34
N LEU A 476 -17.82 3.27 0.91
CA LEU A 476 -19.19 2.96 1.31
C LEU A 476 -20.13 4.17 1.17
N LEU A 477 -19.67 5.38 1.50
CA LEU A 477 -20.44 6.60 1.32
C LEU A 477 -20.86 6.78 -0.15
N VAL A 478 -19.94 6.56 -1.10
CA VAL A 478 -20.24 6.63 -2.53
C VAL A 478 -21.20 5.50 -2.93
N ALA A 479 -20.97 4.28 -2.45
CA ALA A 479 -21.84 3.13 -2.75
C ALA A 479 -23.29 3.39 -2.31
N PHE A 480 -23.49 3.79 -1.05
CA PHE A 480 -24.83 4.03 -0.52
C PHE A 480 -25.47 5.30 -1.08
N GLY A 481 -24.69 6.33 -1.43
CA GLY A 481 -25.20 7.48 -2.17
C GLY A 481 -25.80 7.07 -3.52
N ILE A 482 -25.08 6.25 -4.29
CA ILE A 482 -25.59 5.70 -5.57
C ILE A 482 -26.78 4.79 -5.31
N ALA A 483 -26.75 3.96 -4.26
CA ALA A 483 -27.85 3.06 -3.92
C ALA A 483 -29.15 3.82 -3.60
N VAL A 484 -29.07 4.91 -2.83
CA VAL A 484 -30.22 5.77 -2.53
C VAL A 484 -30.77 6.39 -3.81
N LEU A 485 -29.92 6.97 -4.67
CA LEU A 485 -30.35 7.55 -5.95
C LEU A 485 -31.03 6.50 -6.84
N ALA A 486 -30.46 5.29 -6.93
CA ALA A 486 -31.03 4.20 -7.71
C ALA A 486 -32.37 3.71 -7.14
N LEU A 487 -32.47 3.51 -5.83
CA LEU A 487 -33.70 3.05 -5.18
C LEU A 487 -34.81 4.11 -5.24
N CYS A 488 -34.48 5.39 -5.02
CA CYS A 488 -35.42 6.49 -5.26
C CYS A 488 -35.91 6.49 -6.71
N SER A 489 -35.01 6.32 -7.67
CA SER A 489 -35.36 6.29 -9.09
C SER A 489 -36.31 5.13 -9.44
N VAL A 490 -36.08 3.94 -8.89
CA VAL A 490 -36.98 2.78 -9.06
C VAL A 490 -38.34 3.04 -8.43
N LEU A 491 -38.35 3.57 -7.20
CA LEU A 491 -39.60 3.86 -6.48
C LEU A 491 -40.41 4.94 -7.18
N SER A 492 -39.78 6.02 -7.64
CA SER A 492 -40.44 7.06 -8.42
C SER A 492 -41.00 6.51 -9.73
N ASN A 493 -40.25 5.66 -10.45
CA ASN A 493 -40.75 5.03 -11.67
C ASN A 493 -41.98 4.15 -11.42
N LEU A 494 -41.95 3.32 -10.37
CA LEU A 494 -43.08 2.47 -9.98
C LEU A 494 -44.29 3.25 -9.47
N ASP A 495 -44.07 4.38 -8.79
CA ASP A 495 -45.16 5.20 -8.26
C ASP A 495 -45.82 6.04 -9.37
N MET A 496 -45.03 6.66 -10.25
CA MET A 496 -45.51 7.46 -11.39
C MET A 496 -46.25 6.62 -12.45
N GLU A 497 -45.91 5.33 -12.59
CA GLU A 497 -46.65 4.39 -13.46
C GLU A 497 -48.05 4.06 -12.90
N MET A 498 -48.29 4.26 -11.60
CA MET A 498 -49.53 3.87 -10.93
C MET A 498 -50.46 5.02 -10.58
N ASP A 499 -49.98 6.27 -10.47
CA ASP A 499 -50.81 7.44 -10.21
C ASP A 499 -51.58 7.88 -11.49
N PRO A 500 -52.93 7.90 -11.47
CA PRO A 500 -53.75 8.30 -12.62
C PRO A 500 -53.49 9.74 -13.09
N VAL A 501 -52.98 10.63 -12.24
CA VAL A 501 -52.62 12.02 -12.58
C VAL A 501 -51.28 12.09 -13.32
N THR A 502 -50.35 11.17 -13.06
CA THR A 502 -49.02 11.16 -13.69
C THR A 502 -48.91 10.27 -14.92
N LYS A 503 -49.98 9.56 -15.31
CA LYS A 503 -50.00 8.73 -16.53
C LYS A 503 -49.67 9.52 -17.79
N ASP A 504 -50.01 10.81 -17.84
CA ASP A 504 -49.71 11.69 -18.98
C ASP A 504 -48.20 11.97 -19.15
N TYR A 505 -47.37 11.69 -18.13
CA TYR A 505 -45.92 11.86 -18.15
C TYR A 505 -45.15 10.55 -18.48
N GLN A 506 -45.77 9.61 -19.19
CA GLN A 506 -45.20 8.29 -19.49
C GLN A 506 -43.77 8.37 -20.07
N ALA A 507 -43.51 9.32 -20.97
CA ALA A 507 -42.18 9.51 -21.55
C ALA A 507 -41.11 9.96 -20.52
N PHE A 508 -41.48 10.75 -19.51
CA PHE A 508 -40.54 11.21 -18.48
C PHE A 508 -40.17 10.07 -17.53
N THR A 509 -41.16 9.26 -17.13
CA THR A 509 -40.99 8.08 -16.26
C THR A 509 -39.99 7.07 -16.83
N GLU A 510 -40.03 6.84 -18.14
CA GLU A 510 -39.14 5.90 -18.84
C GLU A 510 -37.71 6.43 -19.01
N VAL A 511 -37.47 7.75 -18.90
CA VAL A 511 -36.13 8.37 -19.05
C VAL A 511 -35.36 8.43 -17.72
N ILE A 512 -36.02 8.21 -16.58
CA ILE A 512 -35.40 8.24 -15.25
C ILE A 512 -34.11 7.38 -15.16
N PRO A 513 -34.07 6.11 -15.62
CA PRO A 513 -32.84 5.30 -15.57
C PRO A 513 -31.70 5.91 -16.39
N LEU A 514 -32.01 6.47 -17.56
CA LEU A 514 -31.03 7.15 -18.42
C LEU A 514 -30.49 8.42 -17.76
N GLY A 515 -31.36 9.22 -17.15
CA GLY A 515 -30.97 10.41 -16.38
C GLY A 515 -29.99 10.08 -15.25
N LEU A 516 -30.24 8.99 -14.52
CA LEU A 516 -29.32 8.50 -13.48
C LEU A 516 -27.98 8.03 -14.08
N LEU A 517 -27.99 7.31 -15.21
CA LEU A 517 -26.77 6.88 -15.89
C LEU A 517 -25.92 8.07 -16.33
N ILE A 518 -26.54 9.07 -16.96
CA ILE A 518 -25.87 10.31 -17.40
C ILE A 518 -25.28 11.05 -16.19
N LEU A 519 -26.04 11.17 -15.10
CA LEU A 519 -25.54 11.78 -13.86
C LEU A 519 -24.28 11.07 -13.35
N LEU A 520 -24.27 9.72 -13.31
CA LEU A 520 -23.10 8.97 -12.88
C LEU A 520 -21.90 9.15 -13.82
N LEU A 521 -22.11 9.21 -15.13
CA LEU A 521 -21.05 9.46 -16.11
C LEU A 521 -20.48 10.87 -15.96
N VAL A 522 -21.33 11.89 -15.83
CA VAL A 522 -20.91 13.27 -15.56
C VAL A 522 -20.07 13.33 -14.29
N MET A 523 -20.55 12.72 -13.20
CA MET A 523 -19.79 12.67 -11.94
C MET A 523 -18.49 11.86 -12.05
N LEU A 524 -18.39 10.89 -12.96
CA LEU A 524 -17.16 10.14 -13.21
C LEU A 524 -16.11 10.98 -13.95
N PHE A 525 -16.51 11.68 -15.02
CA PHE A 525 -15.61 12.45 -15.90
C PHE A 525 -15.38 13.90 -15.46
N LEU A 526 -16.10 14.39 -14.45
CA LEU A 526 -16.01 15.78 -13.99
C LEU A 526 -14.57 16.19 -13.60
N PRO A 527 -13.97 17.23 -14.20
CA PRO A 527 -12.58 17.60 -13.94
C PRO A 527 -12.36 18.30 -12.59
N PHE A 528 -13.43 18.77 -11.95
CA PHE A 528 -13.38 19.51 -10.69
C PHE A 528 -13.02 18.61 -9.49
N ASN A 529 -12.52 19.22 -8.42
CA ASN A 529 -12.15 18.55 -7.15
C ASN A 529 -13.37 18.12 -6.31
N ILE A 530 -14.41 17.62 -6.96
CA ILE A 530 -15.66 17.11 -6.36
C ILE A 530 -15.61 15.57 -6.42
N LEU A 531 -16.16 14.89 -5.41
CA LEU A 531 -16.17 13.41 -5.30
C LEU A 531 -14.83 12.72 -5.64
N TYR A 532 -13.79 12.97 -4.83
CA TYR A 532 -12.54 12.20 -4.88
C TYR A 532 -11.86 12.13 -6.26
N ARG A 533 -11.62 13.30 -6.88
CA ARG A 533 -11.00 13.45 -8.21
C ARG A 533 -9.81 12.51 -8.45
N SER A 534 -8.84 12.44 -7.53
CA SER A 534 -7.64 11.61 -7.69
C SER A 534 -7.97 10.14 -7.98
N SER A 535 -8.98 9.60 -7.29
CA SER A 535 -9.40 8.20 -7.44
C SER A 535 -10.20 7.98 -8.71
N ARG A 536 -11.03 8.95 -9.14
CA ARG A 536 -11.75 8.89 -10.42
C ARG A 536 -10.79 8.86 -11.60
N PHE A 537 -9.82 9.78 -11.63
CA PHE A 537 -8.79 9.82 -12.67
C PHE A 537 -7.89 8.58 -12.65
N PHE A 538 -7.59 8.03 -11.48
CA PHE A 538 -6.89 6.75 -11.36
C PHE A 538 -7.68 5.61 -12.03
N LEU A 539 -8.98 5.48 -11.72
CA LEU A 539 -9.85 4.49 -12.35
C LEU A 539 -9.92 4.67 -13.87
N LEU A 540 -10.11 5.90 -14.35
CA LEU A 540 -10.15 6.21 -15.79
C LEU A 540 -8.84 5.88 -16.49
N THR A 541 -7.71 6.13 -15.84
CA THR A 541 -6.38 5.78 -16.37
C THR A 541 -6.24 4.27 -16.51
N CYS A 542 -6.62 3.49 -15.48
CA CYS A 542 -6.58 2.03 -15.55
C CYS A 542 -7.54 1.48 -16.61
N ILE A 543 -8.76 2.04 -16.75
CA ILE A 543 -9.70 1.65 -17.82
C ILE A 543 -9.07 1.88 -19.19
N PHE A 544 -8.46 3.05 -19.38
CA PHE A 544 -7.78 3.39 -20.63
C PHE A 544 -6.60 2.45 -20.92
N HIS A 545 -5.76 2.14 -19.92
CA HIS A 545 -4.68 1.15 -20.07
C HIS A 545 -5.20 -0.26 -20.37
N CYS A 546 -6.37 -0.66 -19.84
CA CYS A 546 -6.99 -1.95 -20.20
C CYS A 546 -7.41 -1.99 -21.67
N ILE A 547 -8.00 -0.90 -22.18
CA ILE A 547 -8.42 -0.80 -23.59
C ILE A 547 -7.20 -0.73 -24.51
N ALA A 548 -6.18 0.05 -24.13
CA ALA A 548 -4.94 0.25 -24.87
C ALA A 548 -3.82 -0.70 -24.41
N ALA A 549 -4.16 -1.88 -23.88
CA ALA A 549 -3.21 -2.81 -23.26
C ALA A 549 -1.96 -3.15 -24.09
N PRO A 550 -2.01 -3.26 -25.42
CA PRO A 550 -0.81 -3.49 -26.23
C PRO A 550 0.19 -2.32 -26.24
N LEU A 551 -0.27 -1.10 -25.92
CA LEU A 551 0.46 0.15 -26.12
C LEU A 551 1.16 0.68 -24.86
N TYR A 552 0.76 0.20 -23.69
CA TYR A 552 1.24 0.67 -22.38
C TYR A 552 1.79 -0.48 -21.54
N LYS A 553 2.74 -0.18 -20.66
CA LYS A 553 3.19 -1.12 -19.63
C LYS A 553 2.03 -1.54 -18.75
N VAL A 554 1.85 -2.85 -18.60
CA VAL A 554 0.79 -3.39 -17.75
C VAL A 554 1.27 -3.41 -16.31
N THR A 555 0.67 -2.58 -15.46
CA THR A 555 0.95 -2.58 -14.02
C THR A 555 -0.05 -3.44 -13.25
N LEU A 556 0.23 -3.70 -11.97
CA LEU A 556 -0.67 -4.49 -11.10
C LEU A 556 -2.10 -3.93 -11.05
N PRO A 557 -2.33 -2.63 -10.84
CA PRO A 557 -3.67 -2.04 -10.93
C PRO A 557 -4.38 -2.31 -12.26
N ASP A 558 -3.67 -2.29 -13.39
CA ASP A 558 -4.26 -2.43 -14.71
C ASP A 558 -4.80 -3.86 -14.93
N PHE A 559 -3.98 -4.88 -14.65
CA PHE A 559 -4.45 -6.26 -14.77
C PHE A 559 -5.46 -6.64 -13.68
N PHE A 560 -5.34 -6.08 -12.47
CA PHE A 560 -6.31 -6.29 -11.40
C PHE A 560 -7.69 -5.74 -11.77
N LEU A 561 -7.75 -4.55 -12.39
CA LEU A 561 -8.98 -3.98 -12.93
C LEU A 561 -9.52 -4.82 -14.09
N GLY A 562 -8.66 -5.26 -15.01
CA GLY A 562 -9.07 -6.13 -16.10
C GLY A 562 -9.76 -7.40 -15.59
N ASP A 563 -9.24 -8.00 -14.51
CA ASP A 563 -9.88 -9.15 -13.88
C ASP A 563 -11.24 -8.80 -13.26
N GLN A 564 -11.45 -7.58 -12.76
CA GLN A 564 -12.79 -7.12 -12.36
C GLN A 564 -13.75 -7.04 -13.55
N LEU A 565 -13.29 -6.53 -14.70
CA LEU A 565 -14.11 -6.38 -15.91
C LEU A 565 -14.60 -7.73 -16.45
N THR A 566 -13.81 -8.80 -16.32
CA THR A 566 -14.24 -10.18 -16.69
C THR A 566 -15.44 -10.67 -15.88
N SER A 567 -15.61 -10.17 -14.66
CA SER A 567 -16.74 -10.49 -13.77
C SER A 567 -17.90 -9.49 -13.91
N GLN A 568 -17.75 -8.46 -14.76
CA GLN A 568 -18.73 -7.40 -15.01
C GLN A 568 -19.37 -7.48 -16.41
N VAL A 569 -19.20 -8.60 -17.11
CA VAL A 569 -19.77 -8.81 -18.47
C VAL A 569 -21.26 -8.47 -18.53
N GLN A 570 -22.04 -8.85 -17.51
CA GLN A 570 -23.47 -8.55 -17.48
C GLN A 570 -23.76 -7.04 -17.33
N ALA A 571 -22.95 -6.31 -16.57
CA ALA A 571 -23.10 -4.86 -16.47
C ALA A 571 -22.75 -4.15 -17.80
N ILE A 572 -21.75 -4.66 -18.54
CA ILE A 572 -21.40 -4.13 -19.86
C ILE A 572 -22.53 -4.43 -20.87
N ARG A 573 -23.14 -5.62 -20.82
CA ARG A 573 -24.35 -5.93 -21.61
C ARG A 573 -25.55 -5.05 -21.24
N SER A 574 -25.72 -4.69 -19.97
CA SER A 574 -26.73 -3.69 -19.60
C SER A 574 -26.47 -2.34 -20.25
N LEU A 575 -25.21 -1.87 -20.33
CA LEU A 575 -24.87 -0.63 -21.04
C LEU A 575 -25.18 -0.70 -22.54
N GLU A 576 -24.90 -1.83 -23.19
CA GLU A 576 -25.32 -2.07 -24.57
C GLU A 576 -26.85 -2.02 -24.72
N PHE A 577 -27.59 -2.60 -23.76
CA PHE A 577 -29.04 -2.52 -23.74
C PHE A 577 -29.55 -1.08 -23.55
N TYR A 578 -28.88 -0.24 -22.76
CA TYR A 578 -29.17 1.21 -22.69
C TYR A 578 -29.07 1.86 -24.08
N VAL A 579 -28.00 1.57 -24.83
CA VAL A 579 -27.81 2.12 -26.19
C VAL A 579 -28.93 1.66 -27.13
N CYS A 580 -29.27 0.37 -27.11
CA CYS A 580 -30.32 -0.15 -27.98
C CYS A 580 -31.72 0.39 -27.61
N TYR A 581 -32.09 0.36 -26.33
CA TYR A 581 -33.42 0.73 -25.86
C TYR A 581 -33.73 2.22 -26.08
N TYR A 582 -32.80 3.12 -25.75
CA TYR A 582 -33.01 4.56 -25.91
C TYR A 582 -32.65 5.09 -27.31
N GLY A 583 -31.76 4.41 -28.04
CA GLY A 583 -31.32 4.84 -29.37
C GLY A 583 -32.18 4.30 -30.52
N TRP A 584 -32.56 3.02 -30.45
CA TRP A 584 -33.27 2.32 -31.54
C TRP A 584 -34.67 1.82 -31.14
N GLY A 585 -35.00 1.82 -29.85
CA GLY A 585 -36.32 1.41 -29.33
C GLY A 585 -37.30 2.58 -29.20
N ASP A 586 -38.59 2.25 -29.10
CA ASP A 586 -39.63 3.21 -28.72
C ASP A 586 -39.80 3.19 -27.19
N PHE A 587 -38.90 3.90 -26.51
CA PHE A 587 -38.92 3.99 -25.05
C PHE A 587 -40.22 4.63 -24.52
N ARG A 588 -40.92 5.47 -25.31
CA ARG A 588 -42.17 6.10 -24.88
C ARG A 588 -43.30 5.09 -24.73
N ARG A 589 -43.29 4.03 -25.56
CA ARG A 589 -44.23 2.91 -25.51
C ARG A 589 -43.69 1.68 -24.80
N ARG A 590 -42.47 1.76 -24.24
CA ARG A 590 -41.75 0.64 -23.62
C ARG A 590 -41.58 -0.55 -24.58
N GLU A 591 -41.45 -0.27 -25.87
CA GLU A 591 -41.25 -1.25 -26.93
C GLU A 591 -39.80 -1.20 -27.43
N ASN A 592 -39.22 -2.36 -27.72
CA ASN A 592 -37.87 -2.44 -28.27
C ASN A 592 -37.73 -3.60 -29.24
N THR A 593 -36.94 -3.36 -30.30
CA THR A 593 -36.58 -4.35 -31.32
C THR A 593 -35.18 -4.91 -31.09
N CYS A 594 -34.63 -4.77 -29.86
CA CYS A 594 -33.27 -5.21 -29.55
C CYS A 594 -33.11 -6.72 -29.80
N SER A 595 -34.05 -7.54 -29.34
CA SER A 595 -33.97 -8.99 -29.50
C SER A 595 -34.15 -9.46 -30.95
N SER A 596 -34.83 -8.68 -31.79
CA SER A 596 -35.08 -9.00 -33.21
C SER A 596 -34.02 -8.43 -34.16
N SER A 597 -33.24 -7.44 -33.71
CA SER A 597 -32.12 -6.89 -34.47
C SER A 597 -30.95 -7.88 -34.52
N GLY A 598 -30.59 -8.31 -35.73
CA GLY A 598 -29.40 -9.12 -35.95
C GLY A 598 -28.13 -8.43 -35.44
N LEU A 599 -28.03 -7.10 -35.64
CA LEU A 599 -26.90 -6.30 -35.17
C LEU A 599 -26.76 -6.34 -33.65
N PHE A 600 -27.84 -6.11 -32.90
CA PHE A 600 -27.81 -6.14 -31.44
C PHE A 600 -27.42 -7.53 -30.92
N ASN A 601 -27.96 -8.60 -31.52
CA ASN A 601 -27.58 -9.96 -31.15
C ASN A 601 -26.08 -10.21 -31.39
N THR A 602 -25.52 -9.75 -32.52
CA THR A 602 -24.08 -9.84 -32.78
C THR A 602 -23.25 -9.05 -31.75
N PHE A 603 -23.61 -7.80 -31.45
CA PHE A 603 -22.91 -6.98 -30.47
C PHE A 603 -22.97 -7.56 -29.06
N ASN A 604 -24.09 -8.16 -28.65
CA ASN A 604 -24.27 -8.77 -27.33
C ASN A 604 -23.34 -9.97 -27.09
N PHE A 605 -22.86 -10.59 -28.16
CA PHE A 605 -21.78 -11.58 -28.10
C PHE A 605 -20.40 -10.93 -28.07
N ILE A 606 -20.13 -9.96 -28.95
CA ILE A 606 -18.83 -9.25 -29.00
C ILE A 606 -18.52 -8.63 -27.63
N VAL A 607 -19.49 -7.91 -27.05
CA VAL A 607 -19.37 -7.24 -25.74
C VAL A 607 -18.98 -8.21 -24.62
N ALA A 608 -19.43 -9.46 -24.68
CA ALA A 608 -19.07 -10.47 -23.69
C ALA A 608 -17.63 -10.97 -23.79
N VAL A 609 -17.03 -10.86 -24.98
CA VAL A 609 -15.65 -11.32 -25.27
C VAL A 609 -14.63 -10.21 -24.98
N ILE A 610 -15.00 -8.94 -25.10
CA ILE A 610 -14.11 -7.77 -24.94
C ILE A 610 -13.25 -7.84 -23.66
N PRO A 611 -13.80 -8.10 -22.45
CA PRO A 611 -12.97 -8.12 -21.24
C PRO A 611 -11.89 -9.21 -21.25
N PHE A 612 -12.19 -10.36 -21.86
CA PHE A 612 -11.25 -11.49 -21.96
C PHE A 612 -10.15 -11.22 -22.99
N VAL A 613 -10.49 -10.55 -24.10
CA VAL A 613 -9.50 -10.10 -25.10
C VAL A 613 -8.56 -9.07 -24.48
N ALA A 614 -9.08 -8.10 -23.73
CA ALA A 614 -8.25 -7.12 -23.03
C ALA A 614 -7.24 -7.82 -22.09
N ARG A 615 -7.68 -8.84 -21.32
CA ARG A 615 -6.78 -9.64 -20.47
C ARG A 615 -5.77 -10.45 -21.25
N LEU A 616 -6.17 -11.08 -22.37
CA LEU A 616 -5.25 -11.80 -23.24
C LEU A 616 -4.14 -10.87 -23.75
N LEU A 617 -4.50 -9.69 -24.26
CA LEU A 617 -3.54 -8.69 -24.75
C LEU A 617 -2.60 -8.20 -23.65
N GLN A 618 -3.11 -7.98 -22.43
CA GLN A 618 -2.26 -7.64 -21.28
C GLN A 618 -1.26 -8.76 -20.94
N CYS A 619 -1.69 -10.03 -20.99
CA CYS A 619 -0.81 -11.17 -20.71
C CYS A 619 0.27 -11.33 -21.79
N LEU A 620 -0.11 -11.17 -23.06
CA LEU A 620 0.84 -11.19 -24.18
C LEU A 620 1.86 -10.06 -24.06
N ARG A 621 1.43 -8.84 -23.70
CA ARG A 621 2.35 -7.72 -23.49
C ARG A 621 3.38 -8.03 -22.41
N ARG A 622 2.95 -8.57 -21.27
CA ARG A 622 3.85 -8.97 -20.18
C ARG A 622 4.76 -10.13 -20.56
N LEU A 623 4.29 -11.08 -21.36
CA LEU A 623 5.13 -12.17 -21.89
C LEU A 623 6.29 -11.63 -22.72
N PHE A 624 6.05 -10.64 -23.59
CA PHE A 624 7.10 -10.04 -24.41
C PHE A 624 8.03 -9.10 -23.62
N GLU A 625 7.49 -8.33 -22.67
CA GLU A 625 8.29 -7.39 -21.85
C GLU A 625 9.11 -8.08 -20.76
N GLU A 626 8.48 -8.96 -19.98
CA GLU A 626 9.08 -9.59 -18.80
C GLU A 626 9.80 -10.91 -19.14
N LYS A 627 9.60 -11.44 -20.37
CA LYS A 627 10.12 -12.74 -20.84
C LYS A 627 9.75 -13.92 -19.91
N ASP A 628 8.69 -13.78 -19.11
CA ASP A 628 8.23 -14.79 -18.17
C ASP A 628 7.19 -15.72 -18.82
N PRO A 629 7.49 -17.01 -19.03
CA PRO A 629 6.57 -17.96 -19.68
C PRO A 629 5.28 -18.18 -18.87
N MET A 630 5.28 -17.92 -17.57
CA MET A 630 4.08 -18.00 -16.74
C MET A 630 3.00 -17.01 -17.19
N GLN A 631 3.38 -15.86 -17.74
CA GLN A 631 2.42 -14.90 -18.30
C GLN A 631 1.75 -15.44 -19.57
N GLY A 632 2.47 -16.26 -20.36
CA GLY A 632 1.92 -16.95 -21.52
C GLY A 632 0.84 -17.97 -21.13
N LEU A 633 1.08 -18.75 -20.08
CA LEU A 633 0.08 -19.69 -19.53
C LEU A 633 -1.16 -18.96 -19.01
N ASN A 634 -0.98 -17.79 -18.38
CA ASN A 634 -2.10 -16.94 -17.98
C ASN A 634 -2.89 -16.44 -19.19
N GLY A 635 -2.20 -16.06 -20.28
CA GLY A 635 -2.82 -15.70 -21.55
C GLY A 635 -3.66 -16.85 -22.13
N LEU A 636 -3.12 -18.07 -22.12
CA LEU A 636 -3.82 -19.26 -22.61
C LEU A 636 -5.15 -19.49 -21.89
N LYS A 637 -5.21 -19.28 -20.57
CA LYS A 637 -6.47 -19.34 -19.79
C LYS A 637 -7.56 -18.42 -20.36
N TYR A 638 -7.22 -17.17 -20.68
CA TYR A 638 -8.17 -16.21 -21.26
C TYR A 638 -8.51 -16.57 -22.71
N PHE A 639 -7.54 -17.05 -23.49
CA PHE A 639 -7.78 -17.54 -24.85
C PHE A 639 -8.80 -18.69 -24.89
N VAL A 640 -8.62 -19.70 -24.04
CA VAL A 640 -9.57 -20.83 -23.93
C VAL A 640 -10.95 -20.35 -23.50
N THR A 641 -11.03 -19.33 -22.62
CA THR A 641 -12.30 -18.72 -22.23
C THR A 641 -12.99 -18.01 -23.40
N ILE A 642 -12.23 -17.31 -24.25
CA ILE A 642 -12.75 -16.69 -25.47
C ILE A 642 -13.33 -17.76 -26.40
N VAL A 643 -12.58 -18.83 -26.66
CA VAL A 643 -13.05 -19.96 -27.48
C VAL A 643 -14.32 -20.57 -26.90
N ALA A 644 -14.38 -20.79 -25.58
CA ALA A 644 -15.58 -21.31 -24.93
C ALA A 644 -16.81 -20.41 -25.14
N VAL A 645 -16.66 -19.09 -25.00
CA VAL A 645 -17.74 -18.12 -25.23
C VAL A 645 -18.16 -18.10 -26.71
N THR A 646 -17.20 -18.14 -27.64
CA THR A 646 -17.49 -18.17 -29.08
C THR A 646 -18.20 -19.46 -29.51
N MET A 647 -17.77 -20.62 -29.02
CA MET A 647 -18.43 -21.91 -29.31
C MET A 647 -19.85 -21.95 -28.76
N ARG A 648 -20.06 -21.38 -27.57
CA ARG A 648 -21.41 -21.19 -27.02
C ARG A 648 -22.26 -20.30 -27.92
N THR A 649 -21.72 -19.20 -28.42
CA THR A 649 -22.43 -18.33 -29.35
C THR A 649 -22.81 -19.07 -30.63
N ALA A 650 -21.88 -19.85 -31.19
CA ALA A 650 -22.16 -20.68 -32.36
C ALA A 650 -23.32 -21.65 -32.09
N TYR A 651 -23.35 -22.32 -30.92
CA TYR A 651 -24.47 -23.19 -30.53
C TYR A 651 -25.82 -22.45 -30.39
N VAL A 652 -25.82 -21.22 -29.88
CA VAL A 652 -27.06 -20.43 -29.72
C VAL A 652 -27.63 -20.01 -31.08
N LEU A 653 -26.76 -19.71 -32.04
CA LEU A 653 -27.13 -19.32 -33.40
C LEU A 653 -27.53 -20.53 -34.25
N ASP A 654 -26.75 -21.61 -34.14
CA ASP A 654 -26.90 -22.84 -34.88
C ASP A 654 -26.94 -24.01 -33.87
N LYS A 655 -28.14 -24.51 -33.58
CA LYS A 655 -28.41 -25.52 -32.53
C LYS A 655 -27.89 -26.93 -32.87
N GLY A 656 -26.78 -27.02 -33.58
CA GLY A 656 -26.11 -28.26 -33.92
C GLY A 656 -25.53 -28.98 -32.71
N PHE A 657 -25.59 -30.31 -32.71
CA PHE A 657 -25.03 -31.15 -31.66
C PHE A 657 -23.51 -30.98 -31.52
N THR A 658 -22.79 -30.80 -32.63
CA THR A 658 -21.34 -30.53 -32.63
C THR A 658 -21.00 -29.27 -31.85
N TRP A 659 -21.73 -28.17 -32.09
CA TRP A 659 -21.53 -26.92 -31.37
C TRP A 659 -21.82 -27.04 -29.87
N LEU A 660 -22.85 -27.81 -29.50
CA LEU A 660 -23.16 -28.11 -28.10
C LEU A 660 -22.00 -28.82 -27.41
N VAL A 661 -21.45 -29.87 -28.03
CA VAL A 661 -20.33 -30.64 -27.47
C VAL A 661 -19.08 -29.77 -27.34
N LEU A 662 -18.73 -29.00 -28.38
CA LEU A 662 -17.59 -28.08 -28.34
C LEU A 662 -17.75 -27.01 -27.27
N ALA A 663 -18.93 -26.38 -27.16
CA ALA A 663 -19.22 -25.39 -26.14
C ALA A 663 -19.06 -25.97 -24.72
N TRP A 664 -19.53 -27.19 -24.49
CA TRP A 664 -19.36 -27.91 -23.22
C TRP A 664 -17.90 -28.18 -22.88
N VAL A 665 -17.16 -28.78 -23.82
CA VAL A 665 -15.76 -29.17 -23.62
C VAL A 665 -14.90 -27.94 -23.32
N PHE A 666 -14.97 -26.91 -24.16
CA PHE A 666 -14.17 -25.70 -23.95
C PHE A 666 -14.59 -24.93 -22.69
N SER A 667 -15.88 -24.90 -22.34
CA SER A 667 -16.34 -24.26 -21.10
C SER A 667 -15.88 -25.01 -19.85
N ALA A 668 -15.87 -26.35 -19.88
CA ALA A 668 -15.35 -27.18 -18.79
C ALA A 668 -13.84 -26.98 -18.61
N ILE A 669 -13.06 -26.99 -19.71
CA ILE A 669 -11.62 -26.73 -19.67
C ILE A 669 -11.34 -25.31 -19.13
N ALA A 670 -12.06 -24.29 -19.63
CA ALA A 670 -11.93 -22.92 -19.17
C ALA A 670 -12.24 -22.79 -17.66
N ALA A 671 -13.31 -23.43 -17.19
CA ALA A 671 -13.71 -23.41 -15.79
C ALA A 671 -12.69 -24.11 -14.88
N ILE A 672 -12.20 -25.30 -15.27
CA ILE A 672 -11.19 -26.05 -14.51
C ILE A 672 -9.87 -25.28 -14.47
N GLY A 673 -9.36 -24.86 -15.64
CA GLY A 673 -8.11 -24.11 -15.75
C GLY A 673 -8.15 -22.80 -14.97
N SER A 674 -9.27 -22.06 -15.03
CA SER A 674 -9.41 -20.81 -14.28
C SER A 674 -9.57 -21.03 -12.77
N THR A 675 -10.23 -22.11 -12.35
CA THR A 675 -10.33 -22.48 -10.92
C THR A 675 -8.97 -22.87 -10.36
N TYR A 676 -8.20 -23.66 -11.12
CA TYR A 676 -6.82 -24.00 -10.76
C TYR A 676 -5.97 -22.73 -10.62
N TRP A 677 -6.08 -21.81 -11.59
CA TRP A 677 -5.35 -20.55 -11.57
C TRP A 677 -5.66 -19.71 -10.32
N ASP A 678 -6.94 -19.55 -10.00
CA ASP A 678 -7.39 -18.78 -8.83
C ASP A 678 -6.81 -19.37 -7.53
N LEU A 679 -6.87 -20.70 -7.37
CA LEU A 679 -6.45 -21.36 -6.14
C LEU A 679 -4.92 -21.44 -5.98
N VAL A 680 -4.20 -21.79 -7.05
CA VAL A 680 -2.76 -22.06 -7.01
C VAL A 680 -1.94 -20.80 -7.18
N PHE A 681 -2.18 -20.03 -8.24
CA PHE A 681 -1.32 -18.89 -8.58
C PHE A 681 -1.78 -17.60 -7.89
N ASP A 682 -3.08 -17.29 -7.98
CA ASP A 682 -3.59 -16.03 -7.42
C ASP A 682 -3.62 -16.08 -5.90
N TRP A 683 -4.11 -17.17 -5.31
CA TRP A 683 -4.18 -17.33 -3.86
C TRP A 683 -2.97 -18.06 -3.26
N GLY A 684 -2.08 -18.67 -4.06
CA GLY A 684 -0.91 -19.35 -3.51
C GLY A 684 -1.24 -20.58 -2.67
N LEU A 685 -2.42 -21.19 -2.81
CA LEU A 685 -2.86 -22.35 -2.03
C LEU A 685 -2.54 -23.67 -2.76
N LEU A 686 -3.05 -24.79 -2.24
CA LEU A 686 -2.81 -26.17 -2.72
C LEU A 686 -1.33 -26.59 -2.67
N GLN A 687 -0.57 -26.01 -1.75
CA GLN A 687 0.81 -26.41 -1.47
C GLN A 687 0.81 -27.75 -0.72
N ARG A 688 1.36 -28.81 -1.33
CA ARG A 688 1.40 -30.16 -0.73
C ARG A 688 2.43 -30.30 0.39
N HIS A 689 3.50 -29.50 0.35
CA HIS A 689 4.64 -29.59 1.26
C HIS A 689 4.63 -28.56 2.40
N SER A 690 3.52 -27.85 2.60
CA SER A 690 3.40 -26.85 3.65
C SER A 690 2.97 -27.48 4.99
N LYS A 691 3.27 -26.78 6.09
CA LYS A 691 2.87 -27.16 7.45
C LYS A 691 1.35 -27.24 7.63
N ASN A 692 0.61 -26.49 6.82
CA ASN A 692 -0.85 -26.51 6.78
C ASN A 692 -1.30 -27.25 5.52
N TRP A 693 -1.83 -28.46 5.63
CA TRP A 693 -2.22 -29.28 4.47
C TRP A 693 -3.06 -28.48 3.44
N TRP A 694 -2.51 -28.33 2.22
CA TRP A 694 -3.09 -27.59 1.08
C TRP A 694 -3.24 -26.07 1.24
N LEU A 695 -2.71 -25.48 2.32
CA LEU A 695 -2.68 -24.04 2.56
C LEU A 695 -1.23 -23.53 2.63
N ARG A 696 -1.03 -22.21 2.64
CA ARG A 696 0.29 -21.61 2.87
C ARG A 696 0.74 -21.78 4.33
N ASP A 697 2.04 -21.69 4.55
CA ASP A 697 2.62 -21.70 5.91
C ASP A 697 2.23 -20.44 6.72
N LYS A 698 2.27 -19.27 6.07
CA LYS A 698 1.83 -18.00 6.64
C LYS A 698 0.43 -17.66 6.13
N LEU A 699 -0.47 -17.36 7.07
CA LEU A 699 -1.88 -17.02 6.83
C LEU A 699 -2.19 -15.75 7.65
N LEU A 700 -2.72 -14.70 7.02
CA LEU A 700 -3.08 -13.48 7.76
C LEU A 700 -4.40 -13.63 8.50
N VAL A 701 -5.36 -14.36 7.93
CA VAL A 701 -6.59 -14.73 8.62
C VAL A 701 -6.31 -15.87 9.62
N PRO A 702 -6.58 -15.69 10.92
CA PRO A 702 -6.25 -16.70 11.94
C PRO A 702 -6.99 -18.03 11.78
N SER A 703 -8.19 -18.01 11.19
CA SER A 703 -9.04 -19.19 11.05
C SER A 703 -8.81 -19.89 9.71
N LYS A 704 -8.25 -21.11 9.75
CA LYS A 704 -8.03 -21.97 8.58
C LYS A 704 -9.32 -22.31 7.82
N ARG A 705 -10.45 -22.41 8.55
CA ARG A 705 -11.78 -22.72 7.99
C ARG A 705 -12.20 -21.72 6.91
N VAL A 706 -11.79 -20.45 7.05
CA VAL A 706 -12.13 -19.38 6.10
C VAL A 706 -11.53 -19.68 4.72
N TYR A 707 -10.29 -20.20 4.67
CA TYR A 707 -9.64 -20.54 3.41
C TYR A 707 -10.33 -21.72 2.73
N TYR A 708 -10.58 -22.82 3.45
CA TYR A 708 -11.26 -23.98 2.87
C TYR A 708 -12.68 -23.63 2.40
N LEU A 709 -13.42 -22.83 3.17
CA LEU A 709 -14.75 -22.35 2.76
C LEU A 709 -14.65 -21.47 1.50
N ALA A 710 -13.67 -20.57 1.43
CA ALA A 710 -13.45 -19.74 0.24
C ALA A 710 -13.06 -20.58 -0.99
N MET A 711 -12.25 -21.62 -0.81
CA MET A 711 -11.90 -22.56 -1.89
C MET A 711 -13.14 -23.27 -2.42
N ALA A 712 -13.94 -23.88 -1.53
CA ALA A 712 -15.18 -24.55 -1.90
C ALA A 712 -16.16 -23.59 -2.58
N LEU A 713 -16.33 -22.38 -2.03
CA LEU A 713 -17.22 -21.37 -2.60
C LEU A 713 -16.74 -20.88 -3.97
N ASN A 714 -15.42 -20.72 -4.20
CA ASN A 714 -14.89 -20.34 -5.52
C ASN A 714 -15.20 -21.41 -6.56
N VAL A 715 -15.02 -22.69 -6.21
CA VAL A 715 -15.36 -23.83 -7.07
C VAL A 715 -16.86 -23.81 -7.39
N LEU A 716 -17.72 -23.78 -6.37
CA LEU A 716 -19.19 -23.79 -6.54
C LEU A 716 -19.69 -22.64 -7.41
N LEU A 717 -19.25 -21.41 -7.13
CA LEU A 717 -19.69 -20.22 -7.90
C LEU A 717 -19.14 -20.22 -9.33
N ARG A 718 -17.96 -20.79 -9.58
CA ARG A 718 -17.43 -20.95 -10.94
C ARG A 718 -18.23 -21.97 -11.75
N PHE A 719 -18.65 -23.07 -11.14
CA PHE A 719 -19.55 -24.03 -11.80
C PHE A 719 -20.98 -23.50 -11.93
N ALA A 720 -21.44 -22.62 -11.04
CA ALA A 720 -22.71 -21.90 -11.22
C ALA A 720 -22.70 -20.99 -12.46
N TRP A 721 -21.55 -20.37 -12.80
CA TRP A 721 -21.41 -19.68 -14.08
C TRP A 721 -21.57 -20.63 -15.27
N LEU A 722 -21.00 -21.84 -15.21
CA LEU A 722 -21.18 -22.87 -16.25
C LEU A 722 -22.66 -23.25 -16.42
N GLN A 723 -23.47 -23.28 -15.36
CA GLN A 723 -24.92 -23.53 -15.49
C GLN A 723 -25.63 -22.48 -16.35
N THR A 724 -25.24 -21.20 -16.26
CA THR A 724 -25.78 -20.18 -17.17
C THR A 724 -25.32 -20.35 -18.60
N VAL A 725 -24.20 -21.04 -18.82
CA VAL A 725 -23.71 -21.40 -20.16
C VAL A 725 -24.60 -22.42 -20.85
N LEU A 726 -25.23 -23.29 -20.07
CA LEU A 726 -25.89 -24.50 -20.54
C LEU A 726 -27.42 -24.39 -20.59
N GLY A 727 -27.99 -23.30 -20.08
CA GLY A 727 -29.40 -22.98 -20.24
C GLY A 727 -30.37 -23.82 -19.39
N TYR A 728 -29.88 -24.58 -18.42
CA TYR A 728 -30.74 -25.35 -17.51
C TYR A 728 -31.45 -24.42 -16.51
N ASN A 729 -32.78 -24.39 -16.56
CA ASN A 729 -33.62 -23.66 -15.61
C ASN A 729 -33.85 -24.52 -14.36
N LEU A 730 -32.93 -24.46 -13.39
CA LEU A 730 -33.06 -25.18 -12.12
C LEU A 730 -34.09 -24.55 -11.16
N VAL A 731 -34.47 -23.28 -11.38
CA VAL A 731 -35.40 -22.54 -10.53
C VAL A 731 -36.47 -21.90 -11.41
N PRO A 732 -37.78 -21.97 -11.06
CA PRO A 732 -38.88 -21.36 -11.81
C PRO A 732 -38.93 -19.83 -11.62
N LEU A 733 -37.81 -19.13 -11.85
CA LEU A 733 -37.71 -17.68 -11.84
C LEU A 733 -37.73 -17.12 -13.26
N HIS A 734 -38.16 -15.86 -13.39
CA HIS A 734 -38.06 -15.14 -14.66
C HIS A 734 -36.60 -15.06 -15.12
N LYS A 735 -36.34 -15.26 -16.41
CA LYS A 735 -34.99 -15.33 -17.00
C LYS A 735 -34.08 -14.18 -16.56
N GLN A 736 -34.60 -12.95 -16.56
CA GLN A 736 -33.83 -11.76 -16.17
C GLN A 736 -33.45 -11.75 -14.69
N THR A 737 -34.30 -12.28 -13.81
CA THR A 737 -34.00 -12.44 -12.39
C THR A 737 -32.86 -13.43 -12.18
N THR A 738 -32.88 -14.56 -12.88
CA THR A 738 -31.80 -15.56 -12.83
C THR A 738 -30.47 -14.98 -13.30
N VAL A 739 -30.49 -14.21 -14.41
CA VAL A 739 -29.30 -13.51 -14.91
C VAL A 739 -28.75 -12.52 -13.88
N ALA A 740 -29.62 -11.73 -13.24
CA ALA A 740 -29.19 -10.78 -12.20
C ALA A 740 -28.63 -11.47 -10.96
N ILE A 741 -29.20 -12.59 -10.53
CA ILE A 741 -28.69 -13.39 -9.41
C ILE A 741 -27.30 -13.93 -9.73
N VAL A 742 -27.10 -14.54 -10.90
CA VAL A 742 -25.80 -15.11 -11.26
C VAL A 742 -24.74 -14.02 -11.44
N ALA A 743 -25.09 -12.89 -12.04
CA ALA A 743 -24.19 -11.73 -12.12
C ALA A 743 -23.80 -11.23 -10.72
N SER A 744 -24.75 -11.16 -9.78
CA SER A 744 -24.48 -10.77 -8.40
C SER A 744 -23.55 -11.76 -7.68
N LEU A 745 -23.76 -13.06 -7.88
CA LEU A 745 -22.90 -14.11 -7.35
C LEU A 745 -21.48 -14.05 -7.92
N GLU A 746 -21.32 -13.77 -9.21
CA GLU A 746 -20.00 -13.58 -9.85
C GLU A 746 -19.27 -12.35 -9.30
N ILE A 747 -19.99 -11.25 -9.03
CA ILE A 747 -19.42 -10.06 -8.36
C ILE A 747 -18.95 -10.39 -6.94
N ILE A 748 -19.75 -11.15 -6.17
CA ILE A 748 -19.37 -11.60 -4.82
C ILE A 748 -18.14 -12.52 -4.88
N ARG A 749 -18.13 -13.48 -5.79
CA ARG A 749 -16.98 -14.39 -6.01
C ARG A 749 -15.71 -13.59 -6.29
N ARG A 750 -15.77 -12.61 -7.20
CA ARG A 750 -14.63 -11.73 -7.51
C ARG A 750 -14.21 -10.90 -6.30
N GLY A 751 -15.16 -10.41 -5.50
CA GLY A 751 -14.88 -9.72 -4.24
C GLY A 751 -14.12 -10.59 -3.23
N ILE A 752 -14.41 -11.89 -3.16
CA ILE A 752 -13.65 -12.86 -2.36
C ILE A 752 -12.25 -13.06 -2.94
N TRP A 753 -12.15 -13.23 -4.26
CA TRP A 753 -10.86 -13.36 -4.96
C TRP A 753 -9.95 -12.15 -4.71
N ASN A 754 -10.49 -10.94 -4.70
CA ASN A 754 -9.73 -9.71 -4.42
C ASN A 754 -9.00 -9.78 -3.08
N PHE A 755 -9.67 -10.27 -2.03
CA PHE A 755 -9.09 -10.37 -0.69
C PHE A 755 -7.84 -11.26 -0.70
N PHE A 756 -8.00 -12.51 -1.15
CA PHE A 756 -6.93 -13.51 -1.12
C PHE A 756 -5.82 -13.23 -2.15
N ARG A 757 -6.14 -12.63 -3.30
CA ARG A 757 -5.13 -12.21 -4.29
C ARG A 757 -4.18 -11.17 -3.70
N LEU A 758 -4.72 -10.15 -3.03
CA LEU A 758 -3.90 -9.10 -2.41
C LEU A 758 -3.18 -9.60 -1.16
N GLU A 759 -3.80 -10.52 -0.41
CA GLU A 759 -3.13 -11.20 0.69
C GLU A 759 -1.90 -11.97 0.20
N ASN A 760 -2.03 -12.74 -0.89
CA ASN A 760 -0.92 -13.49 -1.49
C ASN A 760 0.19 -12.55 -1.97
N GLU A 761 -0.16 -11.45 -2.62
CA GLU A 761 0.80 -10.45 -3.08
C GLU A 761 1.54 -9.79 -1.90
N HIS A 762 0.82 -9.51 -0.82
CA HIS A 762 1.42 -8.99 0.40
C HIS A 762 2.41 -9.99 1.02
N LEU A 763 2.03 -11.27 1.14
CA LEU A 763 2.92 -12.32 1.65
C LEU A 763 4.16 -12.51 0.78
N ASN A 764 4.04 -12.39 -0.54
CA ASN A 764 5.19 -12.42 -1.44
C ASN A 764 6.12 -11.22 -1.21
N ASN A 765 5.58 -10.02 -0.96
CA ASN A 765 6.37 -8.85 -0.59
C ASN A 765 7.04 -8.99 0.79
N VAL A 766 6.33 -9.57 1.77
CA VAL A 766 6.87 -9.90 3.10
C VAL A 766 8.02 -10.91 2.97
N GLY A 767 7.86 -11.96 2.14
CA GLY A 767 8.91 -12.94 1.86
C GLY A 767 10.18 -12.34 1.26
N LYS A 768 10.03 -11.24 0.50
CA LYS A 768 11.16 -10.46 -0.07
C LYS A 768 11.57 -9.25 0.78
N TYR A 769 11.01 -9.08 1.98
CA TYR A 769 11.22 -7.91 2.87
C TYR A 769 10.99 -6.54 2.19
N ARG A 770 10.11 -6.49 1.19
CA ARG A 770 9.90 -5.31 0.33
C ARG A 770 8.81 -4.40 0.88
N ALA A 771 9.21 -3.44 1.70
CA ALA A 771 8.31 -2.41 2.27
C ALA A 771 8.16 -1.16 1.39
N PHE A 772 9.03 -0.97 0.38
CA PHE A 772 9.08 0.25 -0.44
C PHE A 772 9.25 -0.05 -1.93
N LYS A 773 8.85 0.91 -2.77
CA LYS A 773 8.95 0.83 -4.22
C LYS A 773 10.28 1.47 -4.60
N SER A 774 10.97 0.94 -5.60
CA SER A 774 12.09 1.66 -6.17
C SER A 774 11.52 2.84 -6.95
N VAL A 775 11.88 4.06 -6.55
CA VAL A 775 11.59 5.26 -7.34
C VAL A 775 12.60 5.31 -8.46
N PRO A 776 12.19 5.36 -9.74
CA PRO A 776 13.15 5.54 -10.82
C PRO A 776 13.83 6.90 -10.65
N LEU A 777 15.15 6.87 -10.53
CA LEU A 777 15.97 8.07 -10.42
C LEU A 777 15.99 8.82 -11.77
N PRO A 778 16.10 10.16 -11.77
CA PRO A 778 16.03 10.95 -13.01
C PRO A 778 17.24 10.78 -13.93
N PHE A 779 18.41 10.46 -13.38
CA PHE A 779 19.66 10.33 -14.11
C PHE A 779 20.17 8.88 -14.07
N ASN A 780 20.63 8.35 -15.21
CA ASN A 780 21.39 7.09 -15.29
C ASN A 780 22.85 7.42 -15.61
N TYR A 781 23.78 6.66 -15.01
CA TYR A 781 25.21 6.77 -15.26
C TYR A 781 25.63 5.63 -16.19
N ASP A 782 26.54 5.89 -17.13
CA ASP A 782 26.90 4.94 -18.19
C ASP A 782 27.60 3.65 -17.70
N GLU A 783 28.07 3.60 -16.44
CA GLU A 783 28.68 2.40 -15.83
C GLU A 783 27.71 1.22 -15.60
N ASP A 784 26.39 1.43 -15.72
CA ASP A 784 25.38 0.37 -15.56
C ASP A 784 25.09 -0.40 -16.88
N GLY A 785 25.76 -0.04 -17.98
CA GLY A 785 25.56 -0.66 -19.31
C GLY A 785 26.26 -1.99 -19.55
N ASP A 786 27.30 -2.30 -18.77
CA ASP A 786 28.20 -3.45 -19.05
C ASP A 786 27.86 -4.72 -18.24
N LYS A 787 26.67 -4.79 -17.63
CA LYS A 787 26.25 -5.95 -16.81
C LYS A 787 25.12 -6.80 -17.41
N ASP A 788 24.63 -6.46 -18.60
CA ASP A 788 23.58 -7.20 -19.30
C ASP A 788 24.07 -7.67 -20.69
N GLU A 789 25.21 -8.37 -20.75
CA GLU A 789 25.53 -9.30 -21.86
C GLU A 789 25.17 -10.74 -21.49
#